data_AF-A0A0D7BHQ0-F1
#
_entry.id   AF-A0A0D7BHQ0-F1
#
_cell.length_a   1.000
_cell.length_b   1.000
_cell.length_c   1.000
_cell.angle_alpha   90.00
_cell.angle_beta   90.00
_cell.angle_gamma   90.00
#
_symmetry.space_group_name_H-M   'P 1'
#
loop_
_entity.id
_entity.type
_entity.pdbx_description
1 polymer ?
#
loop_
_entity_poly.entity_id
_entity_poly.type
_entity_poly.pdbx_seq_one_letter_code
_entity_poly.pdbx_strand_id
1 'polypeptide(L)'
;MSQRRVNQSHGLPQHPAWLSVKDFPKSDGTDSQYPTALSEASVDESGSVNYYVPAQNDDSICIRWRKELGDALAKHRRLPANKPYVLSTLPKGYKIFVQNKGQPGAKIRQDIYLYGSKTVLKFRSIPEFIPHFLWLADVNKETCECKYCVRTSHRPRASTSRIAPAQPVIPPKEPRPLEQAGIFTAISYTRADDSGPQSLPSSRRTDDFVATMLPDRARDLDAVSNPKEGRMQRLFRKNELVWVVLEQPIMGPEGENIATWLGIVTDARTKTAPPHRNHGTTTLDVPSLTSSSTQAESSLHATNAPTWTAQQQFVYRIRFLCVCAEHSVDADHVIPFQAHRVSDTLRDALFAIQLHQPANIAVASTDFDFDPWASDAQWVDAVQPFLFAWEMGTRISHCWNLTDSWEKKISTTMIADTPVASTSTGVGMDSIANAYNAAALANNSYDSISARRNQRNIGNKTEVNFQGIWWGAERIWAGDLVRLMLPRSSLAPQGSADILPCAEPGPSSRQQLEQLGKKPSLYTSGIRGLFMLIDRIFLVERKADNNSRKQEARVAGQLYELVDEDWVDPEPRPFVQQGSHGLSAPPRPKRLPPAPVGYKFHAILRPQREMVFSVILLGGRYYPRILTHQYLHPIVRTEEGKLNLNANFLCALEGLSAGTFNYVEPIEYKKDREEIVSYANMKAIENVRAYKESRLRHEANTAMDTEVASDEEVDELAMDID
;
A
#
# COMPACT_ATOMS: atom_id res chain seq x y z
N MET A 1 11.39 6.38 -13.82
CA MET A 1 10.15 6.82 -14.55
C MET A 1 10.18 6.25 -15.96
N SER A 2 9.03 5.86 -16.54
CA SER A 2 8.99 5.39 -17.94
C SER A 2 9.37 6.50 -18.92
N GLN A 3 10.29 6.23 -19.86
CA GLN A 3 10.51 7.10 -21.03
C GLN A 3 9.22 7.11 -21.86
N ARG A 4 8.54 8.26 -21.92
CA ARG A 4 7.36 8.42 -22.77
C ARG A 4 7.81 8.55 -24.21
N ARG A 5 7.45 7.58 -25.06
CA ARG A 5 7.78 7.60 -26.49
C ARG A 5 7.06 8.77 -27.17
N VAL A 6 7.80 9.82 -27.52
CA VAL A 6 7.29 10.95 -28.31
C VAL A 6 6.90 10.51 -29.73
N ASN A 7 7.58 9.50 -30.25
CA ASN A 7 7.48 9.01 -31.64
C ASN A 7 6.22 8.16 -31.93
N GLN A 8 5.10 8.37 -31.23
CA GLN A 8 3.80 7.84 -31.68
C GLN A 8 3.13 8.84 -32.62
N SER A 9 3.00 8.48 -33.89
CA SER A 9 2.35 9.29 -34.92
C SER A 9 0.83 9.27 -34.77
N HIS A 10 0.28 10.28 -34.08
CA HIS A 10 -1.15 10.48 -33.98
C HIS A 10 -1.66 11.37 -35.11
N GLY A 11 -2.41 10.79 -36.05
CA GLY A 11 -3.15 11.54 -37.07
C GLY A 11 -4.51 12.04 -36.57
N LEU A 12 -5.03 13.08 -37.24
CA LEU A 12 -6.44 13.46 -37.16
C LEU A 12 -7.32 12.31 -37.71
N PRO A 13 -8.57 12.14 -37.21
CA PRO A 13 -9.53 11.22 -37.83
C PRO A 13 -9.96 11.75 -39.21
N GLN A 14 -10.49 10.89 -40.08
CA GLN A 14 -10.92 11.28 -41.45
C GLN A 14 -12.05 12.32 -41.46
N HIS A 15 -12.95 12.27 -40.46
CA HIS A 15 -14.08 13.20 -40.32
C HIS A 15 -14.17 13.74 -38.88
N PRO A 16 -13.29 14.71 -38.50
CA PRO A 16 -13.25 15.25 -37.15
C PRO A 16 -14.49 16.09 -36.82
N ALA A 17 -15.11 15.85 -35.67
CA ALA A 17 -16.08 16.76 -35.09
C ALA A 17 -15.35 17.85 -34.31
N TRP A 18 -15.05 18.97 -34.97
CA TRP A 18 -14.28 20.07 -34.39
C TRP A 18 -15.03 20.76 -33.25
N LEU A 19 -14.40 20.82 -32.07
CA LEU A 19 -14.79 21.67 -30.95
C LEU A 19 -13.88 22.90 -30.95
N SER A 20 -14.47 24.08 -30.78
CA SER A 20 -13.82 25.38 -30.98
C SER A 20 -13.65 26.15 -29.67
N VAL A 21 -12.95 27.29 -29.70
CA VAL A 21 -12.85 28.18 -28.53
C VAL A 21 -14.23 28.70 -28.07
N LYS A 22 -15.30 28.62 -28.89
CA LYS A 22 -16.67 28.93 -28.44
C LYS A 22 -17.20 27.89 -27.44
N ASP A 23 -16.71 26.65 -27.52
CA ASP A 23 -17.09 25.51 -26.68
C ASP A 23 -16.29 25.47 -25.35
N PHE A 24 -15.25 26.31 -25.24
CA PHE A 24 -14.45 26.57 -24.03
C PHE A 24 -13.99 28.04 -23.98
N PRO A 25 -14.91 29.01 -23.78
CA PRO A 25 -14.64 30.44 -23.97
C PRO A 25 -13.82 31.09 -22.85
N LYS A 26 -13.75 30.45 -21.68
CA LYS A 26 -13.00 30.91 -20.50
C LYS A 26 -11.56 30.40 -20.58
N SER A 27 -10.59 31.26 -20.25
CA SER A 27 -9.19 30.86 -20.12
C SER A 27 -8.48 31.64 -19.03
N ASP A 28 -7.71 30.93 -18.20
CA ASP A 28 -6.71 31.47 -17.28
C ASP A 28 -5.30 31.51 -17.90
N GLY A 29 -5.19 31.31 -19.23
CA GLY A 29 -3.93 31.25 -19.96
C GLY A 29 -3.13 32.56 -19.98
N THR A 30 -1.80 32.44 -19.95
CA THR A 30 -0.80 33.49 -20.11
C THR A 30 0.53 32.90 -20.59
N ASP A 31 1.16 33.63 -21.51
CA ASP A 31 2.54 33.48 -21.97
C ASP A 31 3.60 33.75 -20.88
N SER A 32 3.28 34.54 -19.85
CA SER A 32 4.18 34.83 -18.72
C SER A 32 4.59 33.63 -17.86
N GLN A 33 4.06 32.43 -18.15
CA GLN A 33 4.48 31.16 -17.54
C GLN A 33 5.18 30.22 -18.53
N TYR A 34 5.36 30.60 -19.80
CA TYR A 34 6.11 29.80 -20.77
C TYR A 34 7.60 29.69 -20.38
N PRO A 35 8.27 28.56 -20.69
CA PRO A 35 9.70 28.41 -20.44
C PRO A 35 10.51 29.41 -21.28
N THR A 36 11.55 29.99 -20.69
CA THR A 36 12.43 30.99 -21.33
C THR A 36 13.61 30.38 -22.08
N ALA A 37 14.05 29.18 -21.71
CA ALA A 37 15.13 28.44 -22.37
C ALA A 37 14.63 27.78 -23.67
N LEU A 38 14.42 28.59 -24.71
CA LEU A 38 13.82 28.18 -25.99
C LEU A 38 14.85 27.80 -27.09
N SER A 39 16.15 27.84 -26.80
CA SER A 39 17.24 27.56 -27.75
C SER A 39 18.13 26.40 -27.30
N GLU A 40 18.50 25.56 -28.26
CA GLU A 40 19.43 24.43 -28.09
C GLU A 40 20.87 24.87 -27.76
N ALA A 41 21.21 26.14 -28.03
CA ALA A 41 22.52 26.73 -27.79
C ALA A 41 22.88 26.94 -26.30
N SER A 42 21.98 26.64 -25.36
CA SER A 42 22.25 26.70 -23.91
C SER A 42 22.58 25.32 -23.35
N VAL A 43 23.89 25.05 -23.27
CA VAL A 43 24.48 23.92 -22.53
C VAL A 43 24.77 24.38 -21.10
N ASP A 44 24.53 23.52 -20.10
CA ASP A 44 24.83 23.80 -18.70
C ASP A 44 26.27 23.41 -18.28
N GLU A 45 26.67 23.76 -17.05
CA GLU A 45 27.95 23.39 -16.41
C GLU A 45 28.40 21.94 -16.66
N SER A 46 27.44 21.00 -16.70
CA SER A 46 27.70 19.56 -16.83
C SER A 46 27.86 19.08 -18.28
N GLY A 47 27.87 19.99 -19.25
CA GLY A 47 27.82 19.65 -20.67
C GLY A 47 26.44 19.14 -21.12
N SER A 48 25.37 19.35 -20.35
CA SER A 48 24.02 18.88 -20.70
C SER A 48 23.19 19.99 -21.35
N VAL A 49 22.41 19.65 -22.38
CA VAL A 49 21.37 20.52 -22.92
C VAL A 49 20.08 20.41 -22.09
N ASN A 50 19.36 21.52 -21.90
CA ASN A 50 18.11 21.58 -21.14
C ASN A 50 17.18 22.69 -21.69
N TYR A 51 16.66 22.49 -22.90
CA TYR A 51 15.86 23.49 -23.63
C TYR A 51 14.45 23.00 -23.95
N TYR A 52 13.57 23.93 -24.33
CA TYR A 52 12.15 23.69 -24.56
C TYR A 52 11.74 24.04 -26.00
N VAL A 53 11.37 23.03 -26.79
CA VAL A 53 10.80 23.26 -28.13
C VAL A 53 9.29 23.47 -28.00
N PRO A 54 8.72 24.60 -28.48
CA PRO A 54 7.28 24.77 -28.57
C PRO A 54 6.70 23.87 -29.66
N ALA A 55 5.79 22.98 -29.30
CA ALA A 55 5.09 22.15 -30.27
C ALA A 55 4.11 23.01 -31.10
N GLN A 56 4.00 22.70 -32.39
CA GLN A 56 3.04 23.31 -33.32
C GLN A 56 1.70 22.59 -33.24
N ASN A 57 0.62 23.25 -33.68
CA ASN A 57 -0.75 22.72 -33.53
C ASN A 57 -0.91 21.32 -34.14
N ASP A 58 -0.27 21.08 -35.28
CA ASP A 58 -0.41 19.87 -36.10
C ASP A 58 0.71 18.84 -35.89
N ASP A 59 1.58 19.06 -34.89
CA ASP A 59 2.47 18.02 -34.37
C ASP A 59 1.64 16.85 -33.81
N SER A 60 2.15 15.62 -33.94
CA SER A 60 1.50 14.41 -33.43
C SER A 60 1.10 14.52 -31.95
N ILE A 61 1.93 15.18 -31.13
CA ILE A 61 1.64 15.38 -29.71
C ILE A 61 0.50 16.38 -29.50
N CYS A 62 0.45 17.49 -30.26
CA CYS A 62 -0.65 18.43 -30.18
C CYS A 62 -1.96 17.82 -30.70
N ILE A 63 -1.92 17.05 -31.81
CA ILE A 63 -3.07 16.27 -32.29
C ILE A 63 -3.57 15.31 -31.20
N ARG A 64 -2.67 14.60 -30.50
CA ARG A 64 -3.02 13.71 -29.39
C ARG A 64 -3.77 14.43 -28.27
N TRP A 65 -3.23 15.54 -27.77
CA TRP A 65 -3.89 16.34 -26.72
C TRP A 65 -5.23 16.89 -27.22
N ARG A 66 -5.32 17.40 -28.46
CA ARG A 66 -6.58 17.88 -29.06
C ARG A 66 -7.65 16.79 -29.19
N LYS A 67 -7.28 15.54 -29.41
CA LYS A 67 -8.21 14.38 -29.45
C LYS A 67 -8.66 13.97 -28.04
N GLU A 68 -7.74 13.65 -27.13
CA GLU A 68 -8.10 13.19 -25.77
C GLU A 68 -8.91 14.25 -24.97
N LEU A 69 -8.62 15.55 -25.17
CA LEU A 69 -9.42 16.63 -24.58
C LEU A 69 -10.78 16.79 -25.28
N GLY A 70 -10.86 16.58 -26.60
CA GLY A 70 -12.12 16.58 -27.34
C GLY A 70 -13.07 15.49 -26.86
N ASP A 71 -12.57 14.26 -26.70
CA ASP A 71 -13.32 13.14 -26.11
C ASP A 71 -13.77 13.42 -24.67
N ALA A 72 -12.93 14.07 -23.85
CA ALA A 72 -13.27 14.43 -22.48
C ALA A 72 -14.40 15.48 -22.42
N LEU A 73 -14.35 16.51 -23.25
CA LEU A 73 -15.39 17.54 -23.33
C LEU A 73 -16.70 16.99 -23.91
N ALA A 74 -16.62 16.14 -24.93
CA ALA A 74 -17.79 15.47 -25.50
C ALA A 74 -18.52 14.60 -24.46
N LYS A 75 -17.78 13.82 -23.66
CA LYS A 75 -18.35 13.04 -22.54
C LYS A 75 -18.96 13.94 -21.47
N HIS A 76 -18.28 15.02 -21.08
CA HIS A 76 -18.77 15.97 -20.09
C HIS A 76 -20.07 16.68 -20.53
N ARG A 77 -20.15 17.10 -21.80
CA ARG A 77 -21.35 17.72 -22.41
C ARG A 77 -22.39 16.72 -22.94
N ARG A 78 -22.18 15.41 -22.74
CA ARG A 78 -23.05 14.29 -23.19
C ARG A 78 -23.37 14.32 -24.70
N LEU A 79 -22.37 14.67 -25.52
CA LEU A 79 -22.50 14.69 -26.98
C LEU A 79 -22.57 13.27 -27.58
N PRO A 80 -23.16 13.09 -28.78
CA PRO A 80 -23.30 11.77 -29.41
C PRO A 80 -21.98 11.00 -29.58
N ALA A 81 -21.88 9.82 -28.96
CA ALA A 81 -20.65 9.02 -28.89
C ALA A 81 -20.16 8.44 -30.24
N ASN A 82 -20.88 8.66 -31.33
CA ASN A 82 -20.55 8.17 -32.68
C ASN A 82 -19.72 9.15 -33.53
N LYS A 83 -19.23 10.25 -32.95
CA LYS A 83 -18.39 11.25 -33.64
C LYS A 83 -17.01 11.36 -32.97
N PRO A 84 -15.91 11.41 -33.74
CA PRO A 84 -14.58 11.58 -33.17
C PRO A 84 -14.33 13.08 -32.90
N TYR A 85 -14.49 13.49 -31.65
CA TYR A 85 -14.37 14.89 -31.25
C TYR A 85 -12.91 15.31 -31.11
N VAL A 86 -12.57 16.47 -31.67
CA VAL A 86 -11.21 17.01 -31.65
C VAL A 86 -11.27 18.50 -31.41
N LEU A 87 -10.47 19.04 -30.49
CA LEU A 87 -10.34 20.49 -30.36
C LEU A 87 -9.67 21.07 -31.61
N SER A 88 -10.13 22.18 -32.18
CA SER A 88 -9.44 22.83 -33.31
C SER A 88 -8.08 23.40 -32.88
N THR A 89 -8.01 23.92 -31.65
CA THR A 89 -6.82 24.45 -30.99
C THR A 89 -6.91 24.22 -29.47
N LEU A 90 -5.82 24.44 -28.74
CA LEU A 90 -5.80 24.43 -27.27
C LEU A 90 -6.47 25.70 -26.69
N PRO A 91 -6.85 25.72 -25.40
CA PRO A 91 -7.37 26.94 -24.76
C PRO A 91 -6.45 28.15 -24.91
N LYS A 92 -7.03 29.34 -25.09
CA LYS A 92 -6.29 30.59 -25.40
C LYS A 92 -5.19 30.84 -24.36
N GLY A 93 -3.94 30.96 -24.80
CA GLY A 93 -2.78 31.19 -23.91
C GLY A 93 -2.22 29.92 -23.25
N TYR A 94 -2.56 28.73 -23.77
CA TYR A 94 -1.87 27.48 -23.45
C TYR A 94 -1.03 27.00 -24.64
N LYS A 95 0.15 26.43 -24.36
CA LYS A 95 1.02 25.84 -25.37
C LYS A 95 1.76 24.62 -24.83
N ILE A 96 1.93 23.60 -25.68
CA ILE A 96 2.72 22.41 -25.37
C ILE A 96 4.19 22.71 -25.67
N PHE A 97 5.06 22.29 -24.76
CA PHE A 97 6.51 22.34 -24.93
C PHE A 97 7.10 20.95 -24.69
N VAL A 98 8.05 20.55 -25.54
CA VAL A 98 8.89 19.37 -25.35
C VAL A 98 10.18 19.85 -24.67
N GLN A 99 10.38 19.46 -23.42
CA GLN A 99 11.63 19.68 -22.70
C GLN A 99 12.63 18.60 -23.14
N ASN A 100 13.68 19.03 -23.84
CA ASN A 100 14.81 18.21 -24.27
C ASN A 100 15.89 18.31 -23.18
N LYS A 101 16.17 17.21 -22.47
CA LYS A 101 17.27 17.12 -21.49
C LYS A 101 18.20 15.94 -21.75
N GLY A 102 19.51 16.17 -21.74
CA GLY A 102 20.54 15.13 -21.81
C GLY A 102 21.87 15.69 -22.27
N GLN A 103 22.89 14.85 -22.41
CA GLN A 103 24.13 15.25 -23.09
C GLN A 103 23.86 15.35 -24.61
N PRO A 104 24.35 16.39 -25.30
CA PRO A 104 24.28 16.47 -26.76
C PRO A 104 25.05 15.29 -27.38
N GLY A 105 24.52 14.72 -28.47
CA GLY A 105 25.04 13.49 -29.07
C GLY A 105 24.59 12.19 -28.39
N ALA A 106 24.14 12.23 -27.13
CA ALA A 106 23.49 11.10 -26.47
C ALA A 106 21.98 11.03 -26.79
N LYS A 107 21.30 9.98 -26.35
CA LYS A 107 19.84 9.86 -26.48
C LYS A 107 19.13 10.87 -25.56
N ILE A 108 18.91 12.08 -26.06
CA ILE A 108 18.19 13.16 -25.37
C ILE A 108 16.83 12.65 -24.86
N ARG A 109 16.57 12.84 -23.57
CA ARG A 109 15.27 12.56 -22.95
C ARG A 109 14.31 13.70 -23.29
N GLN A 110 13.14 13.34 -23.78
CA GLN A 110 12.08 14.29 -24.12
C GLN A 110 10.90 14.15 -23.13
N ASP A 111 10.64 15.19 -22.34
CA ASP A 111 9.48 15.27 -21.45
C ASP A 111 8.48 16.31 -21.98
N ILE A 112 7.24 15.88 -22.21
CA ILE A 112 6.17 16.74 -22.73
C ILE A 112 5.44 17.44 -21.57
N TYR A 113 5.28 18.75 -21.67
CA TYR A 113 4.55 19.59 -20.71
C TYR A 113 3.57 20.52 -21.40
N LEU A 114 2.43 20.78 -20.77
CA LEU A 114 1.53 21.87 -21.15
C LEU A 114 1.74 23.04 -20.18
N TYR A 115 2.06 24.22 -20.73
CA TYR A 115 2.21 25.48 -20.02
C TYR A 115 1.06 26.43 -20.37
N GLY A 116 0.77 27.38 -19.47
CA GLY A 116 -0.15 28.50 -19.74
C GLY A 116 -0.94 29.01 -18.54
N SER A 117 -1.31 28.16 -17.59
CA SER A 117 -2.15 28.59 -16.46
C SER A 117 -1.49 29.67 -15.60
N LYS A 118 -2.23 30.74 -15.27
CA LYS A 118 -1.86 31.73 -14.24
C LYS A 118 -1.60 31.15 -12.85
N THR A 119 -2.06 29.92 -12.57
CA THR A 119 -1.97 29.28 -11.24
C THR A 119 -1.17 27.97 -11.24
N VAL A 120 -0.94 27.36 -12.40
CA VAL A 120 -0.27 26.06 -12.53
C VAL A 120 0.92 26.16 -13.48
N LEU A 121 2.13 26.15 -12.93
CA LEU A 121 3.38 26.32 -13.70
C LEU A 121 3.47 25.41 -14.93
N LYS A 122 3.24 24.09 -14.76
CA LYS A 122 3.09 23.15 -15.89
C LYS A 122 2.30 21.89 -15.54
N PHE A 123 1.40 21.49 -16.42
CA PHE A 123 0.76 20.17 -16.40
C PHE A 123 1.67 19.15 -17.08
N ARG A 124 1.85 17.97 -16.48
CA ARG A 124 2.79 16.95 -17.01
C ARG A 124 2.11 15.92 -17.90
N SER A 125 0.79 15.93 -18.07
CA SER A 125 0.05 14.96 -18.89
C SER A 125 -1.42 15.37 -19.09
N ILE A 126 -2.08 14.74 -20.07
CA ILE A 126 -3.49 15.02 -20.41
C ILE A 126 -4.45 14.74 -19.23
N PRO A 127 -4.36 13.60 -18.50
CA PRO A 127 -5.25 13.34 -17.35
C PRO A 127 -5.10 14.34 -16.20
N GLU A 128 -3.92 14.96 -16.05
CA GLU A 128 -3.69 16.01 -15.05
C GLU A 128 -4.32 17.35 -15.47
N PHE A 129 -4.47 17.60 -16.78
CA PHE A 129 -5.07 18.82 -17.32
C PHE A 129 -6.59 18.70 -17.51
N ILE A 130 -7.15 17.51 -17.79
CA ILE A 130 -8.59 17.30 -18.03
C ILE A 130 -9.49 18.01 -16.98
N PRO A 131 -9.27 17.89 -15.65
CA PRO A 131 -10.10 18.58 -14.66
C PRO A 131 -10.03 20.11 -14.75
N HIS A 132 -8.88 20.66 -15.14
CA HIS A 132 -8.68 22.09 -15.36
C HIS A 132 -9.36 22.54 -16.67
N PHE A 133 -9.20 21.77 -17.74
CA PHE A 133 -9.82 22.03 -19.02
C PHE A 133 -11.36 21.99 -18.95
N LEU A 134 -11.95 21.04 -18.21
CA LEU A 134 -13.40 21.01 -18.01
C LEU A 134 -13.91 22.20 -17.18
N TRP A 135 -13.12 22.72 -16.24
CA TRP A 135 -13.40 23.99 -15.55
C TRP A 135 -13.27 25.22 -16.47
N LEU A 136 -12.41 25.19 -17.49
CA LEU A 136 -12.37 26.21 -18.55
C LEU A 136 -13.52 26.06 -19.56
N ALA A 137 -14.00 24.84 -19.79
CA ALA A 137 -15.13 24.58 -20.66
C ALA A 137 -16.49 24.90 -20.02
N ASP A 138 -16.57 24.94 -18.68
CA ASP A 138 -17.81 25.23 -17.96
C ASP A 138 -17.86 26.63 -17.34
N VAL A 139 -18.64 27.51 -17.99
CA VAL A 139 -18.87 28.90 -17.58
C VAL A 139 -19.57 29.02 -16.22
N ASN A 140 -20.35 28.01 -15.83
CA ASN A 140 -21.08 27.97 -14.56
C ASN A 140 -20.20 27.52 -13.38
N LYS A 141 -18.97 27.04 -13.63
CA LYS A 141 -18.10 26.48 -12.60
C LYS A 141 -17.07 27.48 -12.12
N GLU A 142 -17.29 28.06 -10.95
CA GLU A 142 -16.39 29.06 -10.38
C GLU A 142 -15.03 28.46 -9.97
N THR A 143 -15.03 27.35 -9.24
CA THR A 143 -13.83 26.73 -8.65
C THR A 143 -13.24 25.59 -9.48
N CYS A 144 -11.91 25.53 -9.57
CA CYS A 144 -11.19 24.48 -10.29
C CYS A 144 -10.80 23.31 -9.38
N GLU A 145 -11.20 22.10 -9.74
CA GLU A 145 -10.92 20.86 -9.00
C GLU A 145 -9.60 20.17 -9.42
N CYS A 146 -8.79 20.79 -10.28
CA CYS A 146 -7.52 20.18 -10.66
C CYS A 146 -6.56 20.11 -9.46
N LYS A 147 -5.75 19.04 -9.41
CA LYS A 147 -4.87 18.72 -8.26
C LYS A 147 -3.80 19.78 -7.93
N TYR A 148 -3.68 20.81 -8.77
CA TYR A 148 -2.78 21.95 -8.57
C TYR A 148 -3.54 23.16 -8.00
N CYS A 149 -4.65 23.58 -8.61
CA CYS A 149 -5.45 24.72 -8.12
C CYS A 149 -5.97 24.47 -6.70
N VAL A 150 -6.43 23.26 -6.40
CA VAL A 150 -6.89 22.84 -5.05
C VAL A 150 -5.75 22.89 -4.00
N ARG A 151 -4.48 22.91 -4.41
CA ARG A 151 -3.31 23.06 -3.50
C ARG A 151 -2.76 24.49 -3.46
N THR A 152 -3.28 25.41 -4.26
CA THR A 152 -2.73 26.77 -4.44
C THR A 152 -3.57 27.86 -3.75
N SER A 153 -4.77 27.55 -3.27
CA SER A 153 -5.69 28.47 -2.58
C SER A 153 -5.15 29.07 -1.27
N HIS A 154 -4.11 28.48 -0.67
CA HIS A 154 -3.62 28.81 0.69
C HIS A 154 -2.22 29.44 0.76
N ARG A 155 -1.79 30.21 -0.26
CA ARG A 155 -0.56 31.03 -0.16
C ARG A 155 -0.73 32.46 -0.69
N PRO A 156 -0.52 33.49 0.16
CA PRO A 156 -0.25 34.85 -0.30
C PRO A 156 0.98 34.90 -1.22
N ARG A 157 0.96 35.81 -2.20
CA ARG A 157 1.91 35.86 -3.32
C ARG A 157 3.05 36.85 -3.03
N ALA A 158 4.18 36.35 -2.54
CA ALA A 158 5.42 37.13 -2.46
C ALA A 158 6.11 37.20 -3.83
N SER A 159 6.67 38.35 -4.18
CA SER A 159 7.30 38.63 -5.47
C SER A 159 8.79 38.99 -5.34
N THR A 160 9.62 38.40 -6.21
CA THR A 160 10.95 38.88 -6.67
C THR A 160 11.97 39.31 -5.59
N SER A 161 13.17 38.72 -5.59
CA SER A 161 14.30 39.28 -6.38
C SER A 161 15.34 38.22 -6.80
N ARG A 162 16.28 38.60 -7.69
CA ARG A 162 17.35 37.74 -8.25
C ARG A 162 18.73 38.14 -7.73
N ILE A 163 19.65 37.17 -7.56
CA ILE A 163 21.11 37.31 -7.75
C ILE A 163 21.66 35.99 -8.34
N ALA A 164 22.69 36.05 -9.20
CA ALA A 164 23.52 34.96 -9.74
C ALA A 164 24.92 35.55 -10.08
N PRO A 165 26.03 34.77 -10.13
CA PRO A 165 26.37 33.82 -11.22
C PRO A 165 26.80 32.44 -10.65
N ALA A 166 27.58 31.50 -11.24
CA ALA A 166 28.39 31.42 -12.49
C ALA A 166 28.50 29.95 -13.01
N GLN A 167 29.24 29.72 -14.10
CA GLN A 167 29.54 28.42 -14.79
C GLN A 167 31.01 28.44 -15.31
N PRO A 168 31.55 27.48 -16.13
CA PRO A 168 31.14 26.12 -16.58
C PRO A 168 32.19 25.04 -16.12
N VAL A 169 32.58 23.90 -16.74
CA VAL A 169 32.46 23.24 -18.07
C VAL A 169 32.65 21.70 -17.94
N ILE A 170 32.10 20.87 -18.86
CA ILE A 170 32.57 19.49 -19.17
C ILE A 170 32.54 19.25 -20.70
N PRO A 171 33.55 18.55 -21.32
CA PRO A 171 33.49 18.07 -22.71
C PRO A 171 33.22 16.53 -22.87
N PRO A 172 32.77 16.02 -24.05
CA PRO A 172 32.09 14.71 -24.17
C PRO A 172 32.73 13.66 -25.14
N LYS A 173 32.01 12.54 -25.38
CA LYS A 173 32.41 11.31 -26.11
C LYS A 173 32.00 11.25 -27.61
N GLU A 174 32.51 10.25 -28.36
CA GLU A 174 31.97 9.79 -29.67
C GLU A 174 31.62 8.28 -29.75
N PRO A 175 30.73 7.82 -30.68
CA PRO A 175 30.29 6.41 -30.84
C PRO A 175 30.26 5.82 -32.29
N ARG A 176 29.94 4.51 -32.46
CA ARG A 176 29.36 3.88 -33.71
C ARG A 176 28.71 2.48 -33.45
N PRO A 177 28.06 1.73 -34.41
CA PRO A 177 26.61 1.43 -34.27
C PRO A 177 26.06 0.00 -34.59
N LEU A 178 24.80 -0.23 -34.17
CA LEU A 178 23.64 -1.00 -34.77
C LEU A 178 23.80 -2.36 -35.50
N GLU A 179 22.87 -3.31 -35.21
CA GLU A 179 21.99 -4.00 -36.21
C GLU A 179 20.77 -4.80 -35.62
N GLN A 180 19.71 -4.97 -36.45
CA GLN A 180 18.63 -6.00 -36.61
C GLN A 180 18.00 -6.84 -35.43
N ALA A 181 16.78 -7.44 -35.50
CA ALA A 181 15.51 -7.19 -36.24
C ALA A 181 14.33 -8.13 -35.76
N GLY A 182 13.06 -7.82 -36.12
CA GLY A 182 11.84 -8.68 -35.95
C GLY A 182 11.01 -8.43 -34.66
N ILE A 183 9.66 -8.40 -34.56
CA ILE A 183 8.45 -8.45 -35.45
C ILE A 183 7.74 -9.82 -35.70
N PHE A 184 6.50 -9.98 -35.19
CA PHE A 184 5.37 -10.74 -35.79
C PHE A 184 3.99 -10.28 -35.25
N THR A 185 2.94 -10.18 -36.09
CA THR A 185 1.55 -9.80 -35.66
C THR A 185 0.47 -10.08 -36.74
N ALA A 186 -0.70 -10.65 -36.35
CA ALA A 186 -1.98 -10.73 -37.11
C ALA A 186 -3.12 -11.11 -36.12
N ILE A 187 -4.39 -10.65 -36.10
CA ILE A 187 -5.44 -10.25 -37.09
C ILE A 187 -6.35 -11.45 -37.52
N SER A 188 -7.70 -11.44 -37.55
CA SER A 188 -8.79 -10.60 -36.95
C SER A 188 -10.21 -11.20 -37.23
N TYR A 189 -11.28 -10.58 -36.67
CA TYR A 189 -12.69 -10.47 -37.18
C TYR A 189 -13.82 -11.45 -36.77
N THR A 190 -15.06 -11.15 -37.22
CA THR A 190 -16.33 -11.20 -36.44
C THR A 190 -17.58 -11.63 -37.23
N ARG A 191 -18.63 -12.14 -36.54
CA ARG A 191 -20.10 -12.13 -36.83
C ARG A 191 -20.83 -13.06 -35.82
N ALA A 192 -22.15 -13.06 -35.61
CA ALA A 192 -23.21 -12.03 -35.57
C ALA A 192 -24.50 -12.63 -34.95
N ASP A 193 -25.46 -11.78 -34.58
CA ASP A 193 -26.80 -11.98 -33.97
C ASP A 193 -27.47 -13.39 -33.94
N ASP A 194 -28.10 -13.69 -32.79
CA ASP A 194 -29.52 -14.09 -32.71
C ASP A 194 -30.15 -13.58 -31.39
N SER A 195 -31.47 -13.76 -31.16
CA SER A 195 -32.32 -12.67 -30.68
C SER A 195 -33.43 -13.00 -29.67
N GLY A 196 -33.58 -12.10 -28.67
CA GLY A 196 -34.79 -11.93 -27.83
C GLY A 196 -34.84 -12.68 -26.50
N PRO A 197 -35.81 -12.34 -25.60
CA PRO A 197 -36.79 -11.24 -25.66
C PRO A 197 -36.44 -10.05 -24.74
N GLN A 198 -37.09 -8.90 -24.95
CA GLN A 198 -36.92 -7.70 -24.12
C GLN A 198 -37.90 -7.67 -22.92
N SER A 199 -37.45 -7.10 -21.79
CA SER A 199 -38.34 -6.58 -20.74
C SER A 199 -38.13 -5.06 -20.59
N LEU A 200 -39.21 -4.28 -20.60
CA LEU A 200 -39.16 -2.81 -20.52
C LEU A 200 -38.70 -2.32 -19.13
N PRO A 201 -38.04 -1.15 -19.04
CA PRO A 201 -37.43 -0.68 -17.81
C PRO A 201 -38.49 -0.22 -16.79
N SER A 202 -38.52 -0.90 -15.63
CA SER A 202 -39.34 -0.46 -14.49
C SER A 202 -38.87 0.91 -13.97
N SER A 203 -39.85 1.71 -13.53
CA SER A 203 -39.70 3.12 -13.16
C SER A 203 -38.58 3.39 -12.16
N ARG A 204 -37.89 4.53 -12.34
CA ARG A 204 -36.88 5.02 -11.40
C ARG A 204 -37.49 5.28 -10.03
N ARG A 205 -36.97 4.61 -8.99
CA ARG A 205 -36.81 5.24 -7.68
C ARG A 205 -35.39 5.80 -7.61
N THR A 206 -35.27 7.01 -7.07
CA THR A 206 -33.98 7.66 -6.82
C THR A 206 -33.48 7.26 -5.44
N ASP A 207 -33.01 6.01 -5.31
CA ASP A 207 -32.41 5.54 -4.07
C ASP A 207 -31.04 6.22 -3.82
N ASP A 208 -30.63 6.25 -2.55
CA ASP A 208 -29.55 7.11 -2.07
C ASP A 208 -28.15 6.81 -2.65
N PHE A 209 -27.24 7.77 -2.45
CA PHE A 209 -25.82 7.66 -2.80
C PHE A 209 -25.13 6.52 -2.03
N VAL A 210 -25.16 5.31 -2.59
CA VAL A 210 -24.25 4.22 -2.21
C VAL A 210 -22.82 4.64 -2.56
N ALA A 211 -21.92 4.65 -1.58
CA ALA A 211 -20.51 4.93 -1.81
C ALA A 211 -19.92 3.89 -2.77
N THR A 212 -19.52 4.32 -3.97
CA THR A 212 -18.97 3.42 -5.00
C THR A 212 -17.73 2.71 -4.47
N MET A 213 -17.81 1.39 -4.37
CA MET A 213 -16.70 0.56 -3.89
C MET A 213 -15.50 0.73 -4.83
N LEU A 214 -14.34 1.06 -4.28
CA LEU A 214 -13.12 1.15 -5.08
C LEU A 214 -12.76 -0.22 -5.66
N PRO A 215 -12.42 -0.34 -6.96
CA PRO A 215 -12.06 -1.61 -7.59
C PRO A 215 -10.89 -2.32 -6.89
N ASP A 216 -9.95 -1.56 -6.33
CA ASP A 216 -8.82 -2.10 -5.59
C ASP A 216 -9.30 -2.74 -4.27
N ARG A 217 -10.16 -2.06 -3.50
CA ARG A 217 -10.81 -2.61 -2.29
C ARG A 217 -11.65 -3.84 -2.59
N ALA A 218 -12.37 -3.88 -3.72
CA ALA A 218 -13.11 -5.07 -4.14
C ALA A 218 -12.18 -6.28 -4.35
N ARG A 219 -11.15 -6.13 -5.20
CA ARG A 219 -10.15 -7.19 -5.47
C ARG A 219 -9.37 -7.61 -4.22
N ASP A 220 -9.13 -6.69 -3.29
CA ASP A 220 -8.40 -6.94 -2.04
C ASP A 220 -9.23 -7.69 -0.98
N LEU A 221 -10.55 -7.54 -0.96
CA LEU A 221 -11.47 -8.25 -0.06
C LEU A 221 -11.89 -9.61 -0.63
N ASP A 222 -12.20 -9.68 -1.92
CA ASP A 222 -12.61 -10.93 -2.59
C ASP A 222 -11.47 -11.98 -2.55
N ALA A 223 -10.22 -11.56 -2.78
CA ALA A 223 -9.06 -12.46 -2.80
C ALA A 223 -8.62 -12.99 -1.42
N VAL A 224 -9.18 -12.45 -0.33
CA VAL A 224 -8.98 -12.90 1.06
C VAL A 224 -10.19 -13.73 1.54
N SER A 225 -11.39 -13.35 1.13
CA SER A 225 -12.66 -13.95 1.58
C SER A 225 -13.12 -15.17 0.76
N ASN A 226 -12.58 -15.34 -0.46
CA ASN A 226 -12.93 -16.43 -1.36
C ASN A 226 -11.67 -17.07 -1.99
N PRO A 227 -10.80 -17.71 -1.19
CA PRO A 227 -9.68 -18.46 -1.71
C PRO A 227 -10.19 -19.65 -2.53
N LYS A 228 -9.85 -19.65 -3.83
CA LYS A 228 -10.06 -20.84 -4.67
C LYS A 228 -9.29 -22.00 -4.07
N GLU A 229 -9.92 -23.17 -4.03
CA GLU A 229 -9.41 -24.37 -3.36
C GLU A 229 -7.97 -24.69 -3.78
N GLY A 230 -7.14 -25.05 -2.79
CA GLY A 230 -5.84 -25.68 -3.04
C GLY A 230 -4.57 -24.87 -2.73
N ARG A 231 -4.59 -23.51 -2.74
CA ARG A 231 -3.47 -22.64 -2.22
C ARG A 231 -3.66 -21.12 -2.37
N MET A 232 -4.62 -20.63 -3.15
CA MET A 232 -4.64 -19.23 -3.60
C MET A 232 -5.14 -18.22 -2.55
N GLN A 233 -4.22 -17.51 -1.89
CA GLN A 233 -4.51 -16.31 -1.09
C GLN A 233 -3.58 -15.15 -1.46
N ARG A 234 -4.16 -13.97 -1.73
CA ARG A 234 -3.40 -12.75 -1.99
C ARG A 234 -3.27 -11.94 -0.70
N LEU A 235 -2.25 -12.24 0.09
CA LEU A 235 -2.06 -11.64 1.43
C LEU A 235 -1.66 -10.16 1.37
N PHE A 236 -0.82 -9.76 0.40
CA PHE A 236 -0.27 -8.41 0.30
C PHE A 236 -0.95 -7.53 -0.75
N ARG A 237 -1.06 -6.23 -0.44
CA ARG A 237 -1.74 -5.20 -1.23
C ARG A 237 -0.74 -4.15 -1.73
N LYS A 238 -1.18 -3.35 -2.70
CA LYS A 238 -0.33 -2.35 -3.34
C LYS A 238 0.03 -1.22 -2.38
N ASN A 239 1.31 -0.84 -2.38
CA ASN A 239 2.01 0.11 -1.52
C ASN A 239 2.20 -0.35 -0.05
N GLU A 240 1.98 -1.63 0.25
CA GLU A 240 2.30 -2.21 1.58
C GLU A 240 3.79 -2.46 1.73
N LEU A 241 4.25 -2.33 2.98
CA LEU A 241 5.60 -2.69 3.39
C LEU A 241 5.63 -4.17 3.80
N VAL A 242 6.57 -4.92 3.24
CA VAL A 242 6.76 -6.36 3.48
C VAL A 242 8.24 -6.66 3.69
N TRP A 243 8.55 -7.76 4.37
CA TRP A 243 9.87 -8.37 4.24
C TRP A 243 9.86 -9.34 3.06
N VAL A 244 10.94 -9.34 2.31
CA VAL A 244 11.22 -10.26 1.22
C VAL A 244 12.34 -11.19 1.68
N VAL A 245 12.08 -12.49 1.70
CA VAL A 245 13.07 -13.53 2.04
C VAL A 245 13.94 -13.76 0.81
N LEU A 246 15.24 -13.49 0.93
CA LEU A 246 16.17 -13.60 -0.20
C LEU A 246 16.36 -15.06 -0.62
N GLU A 247 16.55 -15.31 -1.91
CA GLU A 247 16.90 -16.66 -2.42
C GLU A 247 18.26 -17.14 -1.88
N GLN A 248 19.18 -16.19 -1.63
CA GLN A 248 20.48 -16.42 -1.01
C GLN A 248 20.68 -15.36 0.09
N PRO A 249 20.84 -15.75 1.37
CA PRO A 249 21.20 -14.81 2.43
C PRO A 249 22.57 -14.19 2.19
N ILE A 250 22.68 -12.86 2.35
CA ILE A 250 23.95 -12.16 2.19
C ILE A 250 24.78 -12.38 3.47
N MET A 251 25.83 -13.18 3.38
CA MET A 251 26.61 -13.67 4.53
C MET A 251 27.68 -12.67 5.00
N GLY A 252 27.68 -12.38 6.30
CA GLY A 252 28.69 -11.58 7.00
C GLY A 252 29.93 -12.37 7.42
N PRO A 253 30.99 -11.68 7.86
CA PRO A 253 32.29 -12.28 8.14
C PRO A 253 32.32 -13.16 9.41
N GLU A 254 31.47 -12.90 10.39
CA GLU A 254 31.45 -13.61 11.68
C GLU A 254 30.24 -14.57 11.80
N GLY A 255 29.52 -14.79 10.69
CA GLY A 255 28.39 -15.72 10.58
C GLY A 255 27.02 -15.06 10.62
N GLU A 256 26.95 -13.74 10.75
CA GLU A 256 25.72 -12.97 10.55
C GLU A 256 25.24 -13.09 9.10
N ASN A 257 23.99 -12.74 8.84
CA ASN A 257 23.48 -12.71 7.47
C ASN A 257 22.24 -11.82 7.34
N ILE A 258 22.13 -11.15 6.19
CA ILE A 258 20.91 -10.48 5.77
C ILE A 258 20.10 -11.53 4.97
N ALA A 259 19.25 -12.29 5.66
CA ALA A 259 18.36 -13.28 5.03
C ALA A 259 17.04 -12.68 4.48
N THR A 260 16.70 -11.44 4.88
CA THR A 260 15.50 -10.75 4.39
C THR A 260 15.80 -9.27 4.13
N TRP A 261 15.07 -8.66 3.19
CA TRP A 261 15.16 -7.23 2.88
C TRP A 261 13.77 -6.59 2.84
N LEU A 262 13.67 -5.29 3.14
CA LEU A 262 12.38 -4.59 3.14
C LEU A 262 11.96 -4.10 1.77
N GLY A 263 10.70 -4.31 1.39
CA GLY A 263 10.19 -3.88 0.10
C GLY A 263 8.79 -3.29 0.16
N ILE A 264 8.48 -2.46 -0.83
CA ILE A 264 7.13 -1.96 -1.08
C ILE A 264 6.53 -2.72 -2.27
N VAL A 265 5.39 -3.38 -2.06
CA VAL A 265 4.64 -4.07 -3.12
C VAL A 265 4.08 -3.05 -4.12
N THR A 266 4.49 -3.10 -5.38
CA THR A 266 4.09 -2.14 -6.42
C THR A 266 2.98 -2.68 -7.32
N ASP A 267 2.90 -4.00 -7.47
CA ASP A 267 1.84 -4.74 -8.19
C ASP A 267 1.72 -6.18 -7.68
N ALA A 268 0.61 -6.85 -7.96
CA ALA A 268 0.37 -8.25 -7.56
C ALA A 268 -0.41 -9.00 -8.65
N ARG A 269 0.17 -10.09 -9.17
CA ARG A 269 -0.36 -10.86 -10.32
C ARG A 269 -0.35 -12.37 -10.04
N THR A 270 -1.16 -13.12 -10.77
CA THR A 270 -1.15 -14.59 -10.72
C THR A 270 -0.25 -15.16 -11.82
N LYS A 271 0.66 -16.05 -11.45
CA LYS A 271 1.51 -16.88 -12.33
C LYS A 271 0.90 -18.28 -12.38
N THR A 272 0.72 -18.83 -13.57
CA THR A 272 0.35 -20.24 -13.73
C THR A 272 1.61 -21.01 -14.10
N ALA A 273 2.04 -21.92 -13.24
CA ALA A 273 3.15 -22.81 -13.53
C ALA A 273 2.65 -24.03 -14.32
N PRO A 274 3.34 -24.44 -15.41
CA PRO A 274 3.14 -25.77 -15.95
C PRO A 274 3.59 -26.82 -14.91
N PRO A 275 2.98 -28.02 -14.88
CA PRO A 275 3.36 -29.05 -13.92
C PRO A 275 4.83 -29.46 -14.10
N HIS A 276 5.54 -29.70 -12.99
CA HIS A 276 6.88 -30.28 -13.03
C HIS A 276 6.85 -31.63 -13.76
N ARG A 277 7.52 -31.70 -14.90
CA ARG A 277 7.73 -32.95 -15.62
C ARG A 277 8.83 -33.71 -14.90
N ASN A 278 8.46 -34.64 -14.02
CA ASN A 278 9.42 -35.50 -13.32
C ASN A 278 10.21 -36.33 -14.33
N HIS A 279 11.39 -35.85 -14.71
CA HIS A 279 12.43 -36.64 -15.38
C HIS A 279 13.08 -37.56 -14.35
N GLY A 280 12.29 -38.52 -13.85
CA GLY A 280 12.80 -39.66 -13.09
C GLY A 280 13.72 -40.47 -14.00
N THR A 281 14.99 -40.57 -13.61
CA THR A 281 16.00 -41.31 -14.38
C THR A 281 15.72 -42.80 -14.27
N THR A 282 14.87 -43.31 -15.16
CA THR A 282 14.59 -44.74 -15.27
C THR A 282 15.50 -45.30 -16.33
N THR A 283 16.58 -45.95 -15.90
CA THR A 283 17.45 -46.74 -16.77
C THR A 283 16.66 -47.87 -17.41
N LEU A 284 16.87 -48.05 -18.72
CA LEU A 284 16.81 -49.31 -19.46
C LEU A 284 15.98 -50.45 -18.85
N ASP A 285 14.86 -50.77 -19.51
CA ASP A 285 14.70 -52.14 -19.99
C ASP A 285 13.83 -52.18 -21.26
N VAL A 286 14.23 -53.01 -22.23
CA VAL A 286 13.56 -53.12 -23.55
C VAL A 286 13.35 -54.58 -23.91
N PRO A 287 12.14 -55.14 -23.68
CA PRO A 287 11.69 -56.36 -24.33
C PRO A 287 11.25 -56.03 -25.77
N SER A 288 11.98 -56.54 -26.76
CA SER A 288 11.66 -56.32 -28.17
C SER A 288 10.69 -57.37 -28.72
N LEU A 289 9.80 -56.92 -29.62
CA LEU A 289 9.09 -57.71 -30.64
C LEU A 289 8.11 -58.81 -30.17
N THR A 290 6.84 -58.64 -30.57
CA THR A 290 6.32 -59.43 -31.71
C THR A 290 5.05 -58.79 -32.27
N SER A 291 4.77 -59.05 -33.55
CA SER A 291 3.66 -58.44 -34.30
C SER A 291 2.63 -59.48 -34.73
N SER A 292 1.36 -59.27 -34.38
CA SER A 292 0.22 -59.97 -34.97
C SER A 292 -1.00 -59.05 -35.03
N SER A 293 -1.71 -59.05 -36.15
CA SER A 293 -2.78 -58.10 -36.47
C SER A 293 -4.17 -58.75 -36.44
N THR A 294 -5.14 -58.11 -35.79
CA THR A 294 -6.57 -58.26 -36.10
C THR A 294 -7.34 -56.99 -35.78
N GLN A 295 -8.37 -56.70 -36.58
CA GLN A 295 -9.25 -55.54 -36.41
C GLN A 295 -10.41 -55.87 -35.45
N ALA A 296 -10.82 -54.90 -34.63
CA ALA A 296 -12.18 -54.76 -34.13
C ALA A 296 -12.42 -53.31 -33.67
N GLU A 297 -13.54 -52.71 -34.07
CA GLU A 297 -13.94 -51.37 -33.65
C GLU A 297 -14.85 -51.43 -32.41
N SER A 298 -14.73 -50.47 -31.48
CA SER A 298 -15.85 -49.76 -30.81
C SER A 298 -15.40 -49.04 -29.51
N SER A 299 -16.28 -48.16 -28.99
CA SER A 299 -16.20 -47.52 -27.65
C SER A 299 -15.08 -46.48 -27.40
N LEU A 300 -14.81 -45.59 -28.38
CA LEU A 300 -14.13 -44.32 -28.11
C LEU A 300 -15.04 -43.35 -27.31
N HIS A 301 -15.13 -43.51 -25.98
CA HIS A 301 -15.56 -42.44 -25.06
C HIS A 301 -15.12 -42.64 -23.59
N ALA A 302 -13.85 -43.02 -23.38
CA ALA A 302 -13.22 -42.84 -22.07
C ALA A 302 -12.75 -41.38 -21.93
N THR A 303 -13.47 -40.56 -21.16
CA THR A 303 -13.06 -39.18 -20.86
C THR A 303 -11.90 -39.16 -19.88
N ASN A 304 -10.68 -39.37 -20.40
CA ASN A 304 -9.44 -39.17 -19.65
C ASN A 304 -9.27 -37.69 -19.31
N ALA A 305 -9.84 -37.28 -18.17
CA ALA A 305 -9.56 -35.98 -17.59
C ALA A 305 -8.05 -35.85 -17.35
N PRO A 306 -7.43 -34.71 -17.70
CA PRO A 306 -5.98 -34.53 -17.55
C PRO A 306 -5.58 -34.73 -16.09
N THR A 307 -4.65 -35.66 -15.84
CA THR A 307 -4.15 -36.00 -14.49
C THR A 307 -3.23 -34.94 -13.88
N TRP A 308 -3.09 -33.77 -14.53
CA TRP A 308 -2.29 -32.65 -14.07
C TRP A 308 -3.17 -31.47 -13.66
N THR A 309 -3.01 -31.00 -12.43
CA THR A 309 -3.61 -29.76 -11.94
C THR A 309 -2.65 -28.61 -12.17
N ALA A 310 -3.06 -27.58 -12.93
CA ALA A 310 -2.27 -26.37 -13.11
C ALA A 310 -2.08 -25.65 -11.76
N GLN A 311 -0.84 -25.41 -11.35
CA GLN A 311 -0.56 -24.70 -10.10
C GLN A 311 -0.55 -23.19 -10.36
N GLN A 312 -1.36 -22.44 -9.61
CA GLN A 312 -1.42 -20.98 -9.66
C GLN A 312 -0.86 -20.38 -8.37
N GLN A 313 0.21 -19.60 -8.49
CA GLN A 313 0.85 -18.86 -7.40
C GLN A 313 0.65 -17.35 -7.60
N PHE A 314 0.67 -16.59 -6.50
CA PHE A 314 0.80 -15.13 -6.59
C PHE A 314 2.26 -14.73 -6.74
N VAL A 315 2.48 -13.65 -7.49
CA VAL A 315 3.79 -13.02 -7.68
C VAL A 315 3.62 -11.54 -7.40
N TYR A 316 4.44 -11.03 -6.50
CA TYR A 316 4.46 -9.63 -6.10
C TYR A 316 5.57 -8.93 -6.85
N ARG A 317 5.24 -7.84 -7.53
CA ARG A 317 6.26 -6.90 -7.99
C ARG A 317 6.64 -6.06 -6.78
N ILE A 318 7.90 -6.09 -6.37
CA ILE A 318 8.38 -5.44 -5.14
C ILE A 318 9.57 -4.56 -5.48
N ARG A 319 9.49 -3.28 -5.10
CA ARG A 319 10.65 -2.39 -5.06
C ARG A 319 11.26 -2.48 -3.68
N PHE A 320 12.54 -2.81 -3.61
CA PHE A 320 13.27 -2.88 -2.35
C PHE A 320 13.49 -1.45 -1.81
N LEU A 321 13.55 -1.30 -0.48
CA LEU A 321 13.77 0.02 0.14
C LEU A 321 15.22 0.45 0.01
N CYS A 322 15.39 1.75 -0.21
CA CYS A 322 16.66 2.48 -0.32
C CYS A 322 17.60 2.00 -1.44
N VAL A 323 17.16 1.13 -2.35
CA VAL A 323 18.00 0.56 -3.42
C VAL A 323 17.29 0.60 -4.78
N CYS A 324 18.06 0.62 -5.87
CA CYS A 324 17.53 0.73 -7.24
C CYS A 324 16.81 -0.53 -7.78
N ALA A 325 16.69 -1.60 -6.98
CA ALA A 325 16.12 -2.88 -7.36
C ALA A 325 14.57 -2.94 -7.32
N GLU A 326 13.95 -3.54 -8.35
CA GLU A 326 12.52 -3.88 -8.38
C GLU A 326 12.27 -5.22 -9.10
N HIS A 327 12.01 -6.28 -8.32
CA HIS A 327 11.86 -7.66 -8.82
C HIS A 327 10.42 -8.17 -8.82
N SER A 328 10.22 -9.34 -9.42
CA SER A 328 8.96 -10.08 -9.42
C SER A 328 9.12 -11.35 -8.58
N VAL A 329 8.75 -11.26 -7.31
CA VAL A 329 9.01 -12.27 -6.28
C VAL A 329 7.77 -13.15 -6.08
N ASP A 330 7.96 -14.48 -6.08
CA ASP A 330 6.88 -15.43 -5.83
C ASP A 330 6.41 -15.36 -4.36
N ALA A 331 5.13 -15.63 -4.09
CA ALA A 331 4.50 -15.39 -2.79
C ALA A 331 5.17 -16.09 -1.59
N ASP A 332 5.82 -17.23 -1.83
CA ASP A 332 6.52 -18.04 -0.81
C ASP A 332 7.83 -17.40 -0.30
N HIS A 333 8.18 -16.22 -0.82
CA HIS A 333 9.30 -15.37 -0.37
C HIS A 333 8.83 -14.05 0.25
N VAL A 334 7.53 -13.85 0.54
CA VAL A 334 7.00 -12.56 1.01
C VAL A 334 6.23 -12.73 2.32
N ILE A 335 6.65 -12.02 3.36
CA ILE A 335 6.04 -12.10 4.70
C ILE A 335 5.62 -10.70 5.22
N PRO A 336 4.61 -10.60 6.10
CA PRO A 336 4.20 -9.33 6.70
C PRO A 336 5.38 -8.63 7.40
N PHE A 337 5.37 -7.29 7.43
CA PHE A 337 6.39 -6.51 8.16
C PHE A 337 6.53 -6.96 9.63
N GLN A 338 5.42 -7.34 10.26
CA GLN A 338 5.39 -7.78 11.66
C GLN A 338 5.75 -9.27 11.86
N ALA A 339 6.08 -10.00 10.80
CA ALA A 339 6.46 -11.42 10.86
C ALA A 339 7.98 -11.66 10.96
N HIS A 340 8.79 -10.61 10.97
CA HIS A 340 10.24 -10.72 11.16
C HIS A 340 10.76 -9.54 12.01
N ARG A 341 11.91 -9.75 12.66
CA ARG A 341 12.65 -8.76 13.44
C ARG A 341 14.14 -8.98 13.17
N VAL A 342 14.86 -7.90 12.88
CA VAL A 342 16.34 -7.90 12.79
C VAL A 342 16.90 -8.32 14.15
N SER A 343 17.68 -9.40 14.17
CA SER A 343 18.29 -9.94 15.39
C SER A 343 19.25 -8.93 16.01
N ASP A 344 19.46 -9.04 17.33
CA ASP A 344 20.34 -8.11 18.06
C ASP A 344 21.79 -8.22 17.53
N THR A 345 22.30 -9.44 17.32
CA THR A 345 23.61 -9.69 16.70
C THR A 345 23.78 -9.02 15.32
N LEU A 346 22.79 -9.16 14.43
CA LEU A 346 22.84 -8.53 13.11
C LEU A 346 22.81 -7.01 13.22
N ARG A 347 21.98 -6.47 14.12
CA ARG A 347 21.90 -5.03 14.38
C ARG A 347 23.24 -4.46 14.85
N ASP A 348 23.87 -5.13 15.80
CA ASP A 348 25.10 -4.65 16.42
C ASP A 348 26.27 -4.71 15.42
N ALA A 349 26.36 -5.78 14.61
CA ALA A 349 27.32 -5.89 13.50
C ALA A 349 27.14 -4.79 12.43
N LEU A 350 25.90 -4.51 12.01
CA LEU A 350 25.59 -3.43 11.07
C LEU A 350 26.05 -2.06 11.59
N PHE A 351 25.86 -1.79 12.88
CA PHE A 351 26.27 -0.53 13.50
C PHE A 351 27.78 -0.43 13.72
N ALA A 352 28.47 -1.52 14.06
CA ALA A 352 29.93 -1.57 14.17
C ALA A 352 30.62 -1.21 12.83
N ILE A 353 30.18 -1.84 11.73
CA ILE A 353 30.74 -1.57 10.39
C ILE A 353 30.51 -0.12 9.96
N GLN A 354 29.35 0.46 10.29
CA GLN A 354 28.99 1.83 9.93
C GLN A 354 29.93 2.90 10.55
N LEU A 355 30.68 2.55 11.60
CA LEU A 355 31.65 3.44 12.26
C LEU A 355 32.99 3.49 11.54
N HIS A 356 33.53 2.32 11.16
CA HIS A 356 34.82 2.22 10.47
C HIS A 356 34.79 2.71 9.02
N GLN A 357 33.62 2.78 8.38
CA GLN A 357 33.48 3.49 7.10
C GLN A 357 33.71 5.01 7.28
N PRO A 358 34.35 5.72 6.33
CA PRO A 358 34.70 7.13 6.50
C PRO A 358 33.48 8.06 6.68
N ALA A 359 33.71 9.27 7.20
CA ALA A 359 32.64 10.28 7.36
C ALA A 359 32.06 10.77 6.02
N ASN A 360 32.83 10.67 4.93
CA ASN A 360 32.49 11.13 3.60
C ASN A 360 31.61 10.16 2.78
N ILE A 361 30.90 9.22 3.42
CA ILE A 361 29.86 8.47 2.69
C ILE A 361 28.82 9.48 2.20
N ALA A 362 28.61 9.54 0.89
CA ALA A 362 27.57 10.36 0.31
C ALA A 362 26.21 9.91 0.85
N VAL A 363 25.61 10.72 1.72
CA VAL A 363 24.24 10.51 2.20
C VAL A 363 23.34 10.54 0.98
N ALA A 364 22.90 9.37 0.56
CA ALA A 364 22.32 9.18 -0.75
C ALA A 364 20.98 9.93 -0.85
N SER A 365 20.97 11.01 -1.64
CA SER A 365 19.75 11.75 -1.99
C SER A 365 18.92 11.05 -3.08
N THR A 366 19.39 9.87 -3.47
CA THR A 366 18.82 8.88 -4.38
C THR A 366 18.92 7.51 -3.69
N ASP A 367 18.21 6.50 -4.20
CA ASP A 367 18.45 5.11 -3.78
C ASP A 367 19.90 4.67 -4.12
N PHE A 368 20.44 3.71 -3.35
CA PHE A 368 21.75 3.10 -3.61
C PHE A 368 21.72 2.21 -4.88
N ASP A 369 22.83 2.15 -5.61
CA ASP A 369 22.98 1.28 -6.79
C ASP A 369 23.45 -0.12 -6.35
N PHE A 370 22.51 -0.85 -5.73
CA PHE A 370 22.71 -2.18 -5.18
C PHE A 370 21.46 -3.05 -5.47
N ASP A 371 21.65 -4.36 -5.58
CA ASP A 371 20.55 -5.31 -5.78
C ASP A 371 20.61 -6.46 -4.76
N PRO A 372 19.75 -6.47 -3.72
CA PRO A 372 19.75 -7.52 -2.71
C PRO A 372 19.22 -8.87 -3.23
N TRP A 373 18.75 -8.95 -4.48
CA TRP A 373 18.32 -10.21 -5.10
C TRP A 373 19.39 -10.80 -6.04
N ALA A 374 20.53 -10.13 -6.21
CA ALA A 374 21.61 -10.62 -7.07
C ALA A 374 22.41 -11.74 -6.39
N SER A 375 22.78 -12.78 -7.14
CA SER A 375 23.54 -13.94 -6.63
C SER A 375 25.00 -13.63 -6.27
N ASP A 376 25.48 -12.44 -6.63
CA ASP A 376 26.80 -11.88 -6.32
C ASP A 376 26.74 -10.73 -5.30
N ALA A 377 25.58 -10.50 -4.65
CA ALA A 377 25.41 -9.48 -3.61
C ALA A 377 26.36 -9.70 -2.42
N GLN A 378 27.31 -8.76 -2.23
CA GLN A 378 28.32 -8.83 -1.17
C GLN A 378 27.89 -8.11 0.11
N TRP A 379 28.34 -8.61 1.26
CA TRP A 379 28.04 -8.04 2.58
C TRP A 379 28.47 -6.58 2.74
N VAL A 380 29.69 -6.24 2.30
CA VAL A 380 30.25 -4.89 2.47
C VAL A 380 29.41 -3.81 1.78
N ASP A 381 28.84 -4.14 0.63
CA ASP A 381 27.95 -3.27 -0.15
C ASP A 381 26.49 -3.30 0.38
N ALA A 382 26.09 -4.40 1.01
CA ALA A 382 24.73 -4.61 1.54
C ALA A 382 24.47 -3.91 2.88
N VAL A 383 25.47 -3.83 3.77
CA VAL A 383 25.33 -3.35 5.15
C VAL A 383 24.65 -1.97 5.24
N GLN A 384 25.17 -0.98 4.51
CA GLN A 384 24.65 0.39 4.61
C GLN A 384 23.26 0.53 3.98
N PRO A 385 23.00 0.08 2.72
CA PRO A 385 21.66 0.16 2.14
C PRO A 385 20.61 -0.60 2.98
N PHE A 386 20.99 -1.72 3.61
CA PHE A 386 20.11 -2.46 4.51
C PHE A 386 19.76 -1.66 5.78
N LEU A 387 20.75 -1.02 6.42
CA LEU A 387 20.53 -0.19 7.60
C LEU A 387 19.55 0.97 7.30
N PHE A 388 19.73 1.66 6.17
CA PHE A 388 18.80 2.71 5.73
C PHE A 388 17.42 2.15 5.39
N ALA A 389 17.34 0.98 4.73
CA ALA A 389 16.07 0.31 4.43
C ALA A 389 15.30 -0.09 5.70
N TRP A 390 16.00 -0.57 6.73
CA TRP A 390 15.43 -0.98 8.02
C TRP A 390 14.94 0.20 8.86
N GLU A 391 15.71 1.28 8.95
CA GLU A 391 15.23 2.54 9.55
C GLU A 391 14.02 3.10 8.80
N MET A 392 14.06 3.15 7.46
CA MET A 392 12.95 3.64 6.64
C MET A 392 11.68 2.79 6.83
N GLY A 393 11.79 1.45 6.83
CA GLY A 393 10.66 0.57 7.08
C GLY A 393 10.08 0.75 8.48
N THR A 394 10.94 0.89 9.49
CA THR A 394 10.54 1.19 10.88
C THR A 394 9.80 2.52 10.97
N ARG A 395 10.26 3.58 10.29
CA ARG A 395 9.57 4.88 10.23
C ARG A 395 8.26 4.84 9.43
N ILE A 396 8.14 4.00 8.39
CA ILE A 396 6.85 3.72 7.74
C ILE A 396 5.88 3.04 8.71
N SER A 397 6.35 2.08 9.53
CA SER A 397 5.50 1.34 10.46
C SER A 397 4.89 2.19 11.57
N HIS A 398 5.57 3.27 11.98
CA HIS A 398 5.06 4.25 12.94
C HIS A 398 4.07 5.27 12.33
N CYS A 399 3.81 5.23 11.02
CA CYS A 399 2.98 6.23 10.33
C CYS A 399 1.59 5.70 9.91
N TRP A 400 0.56 6.55 9.95
CA TRP A 400 -0.80 6.23 9.49
C TRP A 400 -1.49 7.36 8.75
N ASN A 401 -2.51 7.02 7.95
CA ASN A 401 -3.46 7.98 7.38
C ASN A 401 -4.80 7.34 7.02
N LEU A 402 -5.90 8.09 7.15
CA LEU A 402 -7.23 7.66 6.67
C LEU A 402 -7.33 7.79 5.14
N THR A 403 -8.07 6.91 4.47
CA THR A 403 -8.18 6.90 2.99
C THR A 403 -9.62 6.87 2.50
N ASP A 404 -9.83 7.48 1.33
CA ASP A 404 -11.06 7.28 0.53
C ASP A 404 -12.34 7.70 1.28
N SER A 405 -12.40 8.97 1.66
CA SER A 405 -13.51 9.56 2.42
C SER A 405 -14.83 9.60 1.64
N TRP A 406 -15.94 9.48 2.35
CA TRP A 406 -17.30 9.62 1.83
C TRP A 406 -18.26 10.10 2.93
N GLU A 407 -19.30 10.83 2.55
CA GLU A 407 -20.31 11.34 3.50
C GLU A 407 -21.48 10.37 3.63
N LYS A 408 -21.76 9.95 4.87
CA LYS A 408 -22.97 9.20 5.22
C LYS A 408 -24.03 10.15 5.78
N LYS A 409 -25.24 10.14 5.23
CA LYS A 409 -26.39 10.83 5.83
C LYS A 409 -26.93 9.98 6.99
N ILE A 410 -27.06 10.56 8.18
CA ILE A 410 -27.76 9.92 9.30
C ILE A 410 -29.18 10.50 9.38
N SER A 411 -30.16 9.69 9.01
CA SER A 411 -31.57 9.92 9.31
C SER A 411 -31.78 9.71 10.82
N THR A 412 -32.00 10.81 11.56
CA THR A 412 -32.19 10.74 13.02
C THR A 412 -33.59 10.20 13.36
N THR A 413 -33.70 8.88 13.44
CA THR A 413 -34.84 8.20 14.07
C THR A 413 -34.31 7.38 15.25
N MET A 414 -34.08 8.06 16.37
CA MET A 414 -33.60 7.44 17.60
C MET A 414 -34.48 7.87 18.77
N ILE A 415 -35.01 6.86 19.46
CA ILE A 415 -35.53 6.97 20.82
C ILE A 415 -34.37 7.41 21.73
N ALA A 416 -34.65 8.25 22.71
CA ALA A 416 -33.62 8.74 23.64
C ALA A 416 -33.39 7.72 24.76
N ASP A 417 -32.12 7.36 24.99
CA ASP A 417 -31.68 6.63 26.17
C ASP A 417 -30.37 7.23 26.73
N THR A 418 -30.10 6.96 28.01
CA THR A 418 -29.20 7.75 28.86
C THR A 418 -27.71 7.37 28.78
N PRO A 419 -26.79 8.33 29.04
CA PRO A 419 -25.36 8.09 28.96
C PRO A 419 -24.83 7.40 30.23
N VAL A 420 -24.39 6.14 30.09
CA VAL A 420 -23.58 5.47 31.12
C VAL A 420 -22.11 5.83 30.91
N ALA A 421 -21.50 6.48 31.89
CA ALA A 421 -20.06 6.75 31.88
C ALA A 421 -19.27 5.48 32.24
N SER A 422 -18.25 5.15 31.44
CA SER A 422 -17.31 4.07 31.72
C SER A 422 -15.88 4.62 31.78
N THR A 423 -15.25 4.51 32.94
CA THR A 423 -13.88 4.97 33.18
C THR A 423 -12.90 3.86 32.77
N SER A 424 -12.09 4.09 31.74
CA SER A 424 -11.02 3.16 31.33
C SER A 424 -9.66 3.66 31.81
N THR A 425 -8.94 2.84 32.57
CA THR A 425 -7.59 3.12 33.07
C THR A 425 -6.49 2.53 32.17
N GLY A 426 -5.34 3.21 32.10
CA GLY A 426 -4.04 2.58 31.84
C GLY A 426 -3.74 2.06 30.43
N VAL A 427 -3.68 2.95 29.42
CA VAL A 427 -2.88 2.75 28.20
C VAL A 427 -2.07 4.03 27.95
N GLY A 428 -0.91 3.92 27.27
CA GLY A 428 0.10 4.99 27.17
C GLY A 428 -0.45 6.37 26.74
N MET A 429 -0.07 7.41 27.47
CA MET A 429 -0.60 8.77 27.26
C MET A 429 -0.21 9.39 25.90
N ASP A 430 0.94 9.01 25.34
CA ASP A 430 1.55 9.71 24.20
C ASP A 430 0.94 9.32 22.84
N SER A 431 0.70 8.02 22.58
CA SER A 431 0.03 7.58 21.35
C SER A 431 -1.41 8.09 21.29
N ILE A 432 -2.09 8.11 22.45
CA ILE A 432 -3.39 8.74 22.68
C ILE A 432 -3.37 10.24 22.33
N ALA A 433 -2.39 11.00 22.83
CA ALA A 433 -2.28 12.44 22.56
C ALA A 433 -2.05 12.73 21.06
N ASN A 434 -1.18 11.95 20.42
CA ASN A 434 -0.87 12.07 19.00
C ASN A 434 -2.07 11.70 18.11
N ALA A 435 -2.84 10.66 18.46
CA ALA A 435 -4.04 10.26 17.72
C ALA A 435 -5.13 11.37 17.67
N TYR A 436 -5.27 12.18 18.72
CA TYR A 436 -6.21 13.32 18.69
C TYR A 436 -5.71 14.50 17.83
N ASN A 437 -4.40 14.73 17.80
CA ASN A 437 -3.79 15.81 17.00
C ASN A 437 -3.81 15.43 15.50
N ALA A 438 -3.54 14.16 15.20
CA ALA A 438 -3.68 13.53 13.89
C ALA A 438 -5.06 13.74 13.24
N ALA A 439 -6.13 13.39 13.95
CA ALA A 439 -7.50 13.51 13.43
C ALA A 439 -7.92 14.98 13.22
N ALA A 440 -7.33 15.94 13.93
CA ALA A 440 -7.50 17.37 13.64
C ALA A 440 -6.77 17.80 12.35
N LEU A 441 -5.56 17.28 12.09
CA LEU A 441 -4.83 17.51 10.83
C LEU A 441 -5.54 16.89 9.62
N ALA A 442 -6.17 15.72 9.80
CA ALA A 442 -7.02 15.11 8.78
C ALA A 442 -8.13 16.07 8.32
N ASN A 443 -8.83 16.71 9.28
CA ASN A 443 -9.88 17.67 8.99
C ASN A 443 -9.35 18.99 8.40
N ASN A 444 -8.22 19.50 8.88
CA ASN A 444 -7.59 20.72 8.33
C ASN A 444 -7.07 20.55 6.89
N SER A 445 -6.92 19.31 6.39
CA SER A 445 -6.63 19.06 4.98
C SER A 445 -7.90 19.04 4.08
N TYR A 446 -9.10 19.24 4.64
CA TYR A 446 -10.35 19.36 3.89
C TYR A 446 -10.84 20.81 3.96
N ASP A 447 -10.82 21.50 2.82
CA ASP A 447 -11.13 22.93 2.72
C ASP A 447 -12.64 23.17 2.97
N SER A 448 -13.00 23.56 4.19
CA SER A 448 -14.32 23.30 4.76
C SER A 448 -15.40 24.34 4.39
N ILE A 449 -15.74 24.44 3.09
CA ILE A 449 -16.88 25.23 2.59
C ILE A 449 -18.21 24.73 3.21
N SER A 450 -18.31 23.45 3.55
CA SER A 450 -19.46 22.83 4.21
C SER A 450 -19.61 23.21 5.69
N ALA A 451 -18.52 23.41 6.44
CA ALA A 451 -18.57 23.59 7.89
C ALA A 451 -19.18 24.93 8.34
N ARG A 452 -19.10 25.99 7.51
CA ARG A 452 -19.60 27.34 7.86
C ARG A 452 -21.12 27.53 7.71
N ARG A 453 -21.88 26.53 7.24
CA ARG A 453 -23.32 26.67 6.96
C ARG A 453 -24.27 25.99 7.96
N ASN A 454 -23.75 25.15 8.87
CA ASN A 454 -24.57 24.35 9.79
C ASN A 454 -24.74 24.97 11.20
N GLN A 455 -25.05 26.27 11.25
CA GLN A 455 -25.89 26.81 12.34
C GLN A 455 -27.24 27.18 11.73
N ARG A 456 -28.34 26.72 12.36
CA ARG A 456 -29.72 26.71 11.84
C ARG A 456 -30.02 25.63 10.78
N ASN A 457 -29.98 24.37 11.19
CA ASN A 457 -31.06 23.42 10.86
C ASN A 457 -31.03 22.22 11.83
N ILE A 458 -32.21 21.82 12.33
CA ILE A 458 -32.39 20.60 13.12
C ILE A 458 -32.96 19.54 12.18
N GLY A 459 -32.06 18.72 11.61
CA GLY A 459 -32.40 17.67 10.66
C GLY A 459 -31.18 17.28 9.84
N ASN A 460 -30.93 15.98 9.69
CA ASN A 460 -29.81 15.36 8.96
C ASN A 460 -28.41 15.74 9.50
N LYS A 461 -27.85 14.90 10.38
CA LYS A 461 -26.41 14.91 10.64
C LYS A 461 -25.71 14.15 9.51
N THR A 462 -24.60 14.68 9.00
CA THR A 462 -23.67 13.93 8.13
C THR A 462 -22.49 13.39 8.95
N GLU A 463 -22.08 12.15 8.65
CA GLU A 463 -20.97 11.44 9.30
C GLU A 463 -19.91 11.13 8.24
N VAL A 464 -18.69 11.67 8.41
CA VAL A 464 -17.59 11.42 7.48
C VAL A 464 -17.03 10.03 7.75
N ASN A 465 -17.23 9.13 6.80
CA ASN A 465 -16.75 7.77 6.78
C ASN A 465 -15.57 7.64 5.79
N PHE A 466 -14.84 6.54 5.88
CA PHE A 466 -13.65 6.23 5.07
C PHE A 466 -13.75 4.79 4.56
N GLN A 467 -13.30 4.50 3.34
CA GLN A 467 -13.25 3.09 2.89
C GLN A 467 -12.05 2.33 3.47
N GLY A 468 -10.99 3.02 3.90
CA GLY A 468 -9.78 2.40 4.43
C GLY A 468 -8.90 3.29 5.29
N ILE A 469 -7.79 2.71 5.74
CA ILE A 469 -6.74 3.34 6.54
C ILE A 469 -5.39 2.69 6.21
N TRP A 470 -4.33 3.48 6.12
CA TRP A 470 -2.96 2.99 6.22
C TRP A 470 -2.58 2.89 7.68
N TRP A 471 -2.24 1.69 8.16
CA TRP A 471 -1.86 1.42 9.54
C TRP A 471 -0.43 0.88 9.57
N GLY A 472 0.55 1.78 9.65
CA GLY A 472 1.96 1.43 9.57
C GLY A 472 2.32 0.79 8.23
N ALA A 473 2.68 -0.49 8.26
CA ALA A 473 3.01 -1.26 7.07
C ALA A 473 1.81 -1.51 6.14
N GLU A 474 0.58 -1.58 6.67
CA GLU A 474 -0.59 -2.22 6.06
C GLU A 474 -1.61 -1.26 5.46
N ARG A 475 -2.33 -1.67 4.40
CA ARG A 475 -3.61 -1.09 3.98
C ARG A 475 -4.73 -1.93 4.60
N ILE A 476 -5.52 -1.32 5.48
CA ILE A 476 -6.74 -1.91 6.05
C ILE A 476 -7.96 -1.27 5.36
N TRP A 477 -8.97 -2.08 5.07
CA TRP A 477 -10.23 -1.70 4.43
C TRP A 477 -11.41 -1.93 5.38
N ALA A 478 -12.47 -1.11 5.26
CA ALA A 478 -13.79 -1.50 5.74
C ALA A 478 -14.22 -2.78 4.97
N GLY A 479 -14.51 -3.84 5.71
CA GLY A 479 -14.69 -5.21 5.22
C GLY A 479 -13.56 -6.17 5.64
N ASP A 480 -12.43 -5.69 6.14
CA ASP A 480 -11.37 -6.57 6.65
C ASP A 480 -11.73 -7.21 8.00
N LEU A 481 -11.27 -8.45 8.18
CA LEU A 481 -11.08 -9.03 9.50
C LEU A 481 -9.72 -8.57 10.04
N VAL A 482 -9.74 -7.78 11.11
CA VAL A 482 -8.55 -7.29 11.81
C VAL A 482 -8.42 -7.95 13.19
N ARG A 483 -7.19 -8.00 13.67
CA ARG A 483 -6.85 -8.38 15.03
C ARG A 483 -6.91 -7.14 15.90
N LEU A 484 -7.44 -7.25 17.11
CA LEU A 484 -7.39 -6.19 18.10
C LEU A 484 -6.19 -6.40 19.03
N MET A 485 -5.64 -5.31 19.57
CA MET A 485 -4.51 -5.37 20.49
C MET A 485 -4.84 -6.12 21.79
N LEU A 486 -6.08 -5.97 22.28
CA LEU A 486 -6.53 -6.57 23.54
C LEU A 486 -6.68 -8.11 23.41
N PRO A 487 -6.33 -8.90 24.45
CA PRO A 487 -6.63 -10.32 24.47
C PRO A 487 -8.14 -10.53 24.62
N ARG A 488 -8.64 -11.69 24.16
CA ARG A 488 -10.06 -12.04 24.28
C ARG A 488 -10.55 -12.04 25.75
N SER A 489 -9.66 -12.36 26.70
CA SER A 489 -9.93 -12.34 28.14
C SER A 489 -10.15 -10.94 28.74
N SER A 490 -9.67 -9.86 28.12
CA SER A 490 -9.87 -8.50 28.65
C SER A 490 -11.26 -7.93 28.38
N LEU A 491 -12.02 -8.50 27.43
CA LEU A 491 -13.32 -7.98 27.02
C LEU A 491 -14.45 -8.89 27.52
N ALA A 492 -15.00 -8.57 28.70
CA ALA A 492 -16.12 -9.30 29.31
C ALA A 492 -15.89 -10.85 29.31
N PRO A 493 -14.88 -11.36 30.02
CA PRO A 493 -14.52 -12.79 29.98
C PRO A 493 -15.64 -13.71 30.49
N GLN A 494 -16.41 -13.25 31.48
CA GLN A 494 -17.60 -13.92 32.02
C GLN A 494 -18.90 -13.51 31.29
N GLY A 495 -18.79 -12.81 30.16
CA GLY A 495 -19.90 -12.24 29.41
C GLY A 495 -20.41 -10.91 29.98
N SER A 496 -21.40 -10.34 29.29
CA SER A 496 -22.17 -9.17 29.68
C SER A 496 -23.56 -9.24 29.04
N ALA A 497 -24.36 -8.16 29.12
CA ALA A 497 -25.65 -8.10 28.45
C ALA A 497 -25.53 -8.33 26.92
N ASP A 498 -24.52 -7.75 26.28
CA ASP A 498 -24.38 -7.70 24.82
C ASP A 498 -23.19 -8.50 24.25
N ILE A 499 -22.30 -8.99 25.12
CA ILE A 499 -21.10 -9.76 24.76
C ILE A 499 -21.17 -11.14 25.44
N LEU A 500 -20.90 -12.21 24.69
CA LEU A 500 -20.84 -13.57 25.22
C LEU A 500 -19.59 -13.79 26.10
N PRO A 501 -19.61 -14.76 27.03
CA PRO A 501 -18.41 -15.20 27.75
C PRO A 501 -17.36 -15.78 26.80
N CYS A 502 -16.13 -15.96 27.30
CA CYS A 502 -15.12 -16.73 26.57
C CYS A 502 -15.59 -18.18 26.40
N ALA A 503 -15.51 -18.70 25.18
CA ALA A 503 -15.79 -20.10 24.88
C ALA A 503 -14.79 -21.04 25.58
N GLU A 504 -15.31 -22.07 26.26
CA GLU A 504 -14.54 -23.21 26.77
C GLU A 504 -13.88 -24.01 25.62
N PRO A 505 -12.84 -24.82 25.91
CA PRO A 505 -12.23 -25.70 24.90
C PRO A 505 -13.24 -26.68 24.27
N GLY A 506 -13.03 -27.03 23.00
CA GLY A 506 -13.79 -28.06 22.31
C GLY A 506 -13.57 -29.46 22.91
N PRO A 507 -14.48 -30.43 22.68
CA PRO A 507 -14.41 -31.77 23.26
C PRO A 507 -13.03 -32.46 23.17
N SER A 508 -12.38 -32.39 22.00
CA SER A 508 -11.08 -33.02 21.75
C SER A 508 -9.95 -32.34 22.54
N SER A 509 -9.89 -31.00 22.48
CA SER A 509 -8.95 -30.19 23.27
C SER A 509 -9.12 -30.41 24.77
N ARG A 510 -10.37 -30.50 25.23
CA ARG A 510 -10.71 -30.75 26.62
C ARG A 510 -10.19 -32.11 27.09
N GLN A 511 -10.47 -33.18 26.34
CA GLN A 511 -9.99 -34.53 26.64
C GLN A 511 -8.46 -34.58 26.68
N GLN A 512 -7.78 -33.92 25.74
CA GLN A 512 -6.32 -33.84 25.71
C GLN A 512 -5.75 -33.09 26.92
N LEU A 513 -6.38 -31.99 27.35
CA LEU A 513 -5.96 -31.24 28.54
C LEU A 513 -6.16 -32.07 29.82
N GLU A 514 -7.30 -32.74 29.96
CA GLU A 514 -7.60 -33.61 31.10
C GLU A 514 -6.62 -34.81 31.17
N GLN A 515 -6.27 -35.43 30.04
CA GLN A 515 -5.21 -36.45 29.95
C GLN A 515 -3.82 -35.93 30.36
N LEU A 516 -3.51 -34.65 30.11
CA LEU A 516 -2.27 -33.99 30.51
C LEU A 516 -2.32 -33.42 31.95
N GLY A 517 -3.37 -33.71 32.73
CA GLY A 517 -3.55 -33.18 34.10
C GLY A 517 -3.81 -31.66 34.14
N LYS A 518 -4.14 -31.04 33.02
CA LYS A 518 -4.36 -29.60 32.87
C LYS A 518 -5.82 -29.25 33.04
N LYS A 519 -6.12 -28.20 33.82
CA LYS A 519 -7.49 -27.69 34.01
C LYS A 519 -7.99 -26.99 32.73
N PRO A 520 -9.06 -27.46 32.06
CA PRO A 520 -9.50 -26.91 30.77
C PRO A 520 -9.88 -25.42 30.81
N SER A 521 -10.42 -24.94 31.94
CA SER A 521 -10.83 -23.54 32.15
C SER A 521 -9.67 -22.53 32.17
N LEU A 522 -8.42 -22.98 32.10
CA LEU A 522 -7.23 -22.13 31.89
C LEU A 522 -6.85 -21.97 30.40
N TYR A 523 -7.55 -22.68 29.49
CA TYR A 523 -7.23 -22.78 28.06
C TYR A 523 -8.41 -22.40 27.14
N THR A 524 -9.36 -21.62 27.67
CA THR A 524 -10.51 -21.06 26.94
C THR A 524 -10.07 -20.15 25.77
N SER A 525 -11.01 -19.72 24.94
CA SER A 525 -10.77 -18.72 23.89
C SER A 525 -10.10 -17.43 24.39
N GLY A 526 -10.18 -17.13 25.70
CA GLY A 526 -9.62 -15.95 26.36
C GLY A 526 -8.12 -15.72 26.12
N ILE A 527 -7.33 -16.78 25.90
CA ILE A 527 -5.88 -16.68 25.66
C ILE A 527 -5.51 -16.34 24.20
N ARG A 528 -6.50 -16.36 23.30
CA ARG A 528 -6.35 -16.24 21.84
C ARG A 528 -6.61 -14.80 21.37
N GLY A 529 -6.47 -14.59 20.07
CA GLY A 529 -6.78 -13.33 19.41
C GLY A 529 -8.26 -12.93 19.56
N LEU A 530 -8.49 -11.64 19.80
CA LEU A 530 -9.77 -10.99 19.61
C LEU A 530 -9.78 -10.31 18.23
N PHE A 531 -10.89 -10.44 17.49
CA PHE A 531 -10.99 -9.95 16.12
C PHE A 531 -12.19 -9.02 15.94
N MET A 532 -12.10 -8.11 14.97
CA MET A 532 -13.22 -7.32 14.47
C MET A 532 -13.33 -7.48 12.95
N LEU A 533 -14.53 -7.75 12.43
CA LEU A 533 -14.85 -7.49 11.03
C LEU A 533 -15.27 -6.02 10.92
N ILE A 534 -14.45 -5.16 10.32
CA ILE A 534 -14.71 -3.72 10.26
C ILE A 534 -15.89 -3.45 9.31
N ASP A 535 -17.01 -2.98 9.83
CA ASP A 535 -18.13 -2.47 9.02
C ASP A 535 -17.93 -1.00 8.61
N ARG A 536 -17.35 -0.17 9.51
CA ARG A 536 -17.15 1.27 9.29
C ARG A 536 -15.83 1.78 9.85
N ILE A 537 -15.28 2.80 9.19
CA ILE A 537 -14.18 3.65 9.67
C ILE A 537 -14.68 5.10 9.57
N PHE A 538 -14.65 5.87 10.64
CA PHE A 538 -15.28 7.19 10.71
C PHE A 538 -14.63 8.11 11.75
N LEU A 539 -14.95 9.41 11.70
CA LEU A 539 -14.49 10.41 12.67
C LEU A 539 -15.59 10.79 13.65
N VAL A 540 -15.23 11.00 14.93
CA VAL A 540 -16.11 11.46 16.00
C VAL A 540 -15.53 12.71 16.66
N GLU A 541 -16.36 13.73 16.85
CA GLU A 541 -15.99 14.93 17.59
C GLU A 541 -16.03 14.67 19.10
N ARG A 542 -14.91 14.87 19.79
CA ARG A 542 -14.79 14.82 21.24
C ARG A 542 -14.44 16.19 21.81
N LYS A 543 -15.06 16.54 22.95
CA LYS A 543 -14.57 17.63 23.79
C LYS A 543 -13.24 17.22 24.44
N ALA A 544 -12.30 18.14 24.49
CA ALA A 544 -11.11 18.06 25.34
C ALA A 544 -11.27 19.01 26.53
N ASP A 545 -10.47 18.81 27.57
CA ASP A 545 -10.63 19.45 28.89
C ASP A 545 -10.44 20.97 28.85
N ASN A 546 -9.63 21.44 27.89
CA ASN A 546 -9.46 22.87 27.55
C ASN A 546 -10.64 23.45 26.71
N ASN A 547 -11.80 22.78 26.70
CA ASN A 547 -13.00 23.12 25.92
C ASN A 547 -12.79 23.13 24.38
N SER A 548 -11.64 22.67 23.88
CA SER A 548 -11.41 22.50 22.43
C SER A 548 -12.13 21.26 21.89
N ARG A 549 -12.46 21.29 20.60
CA ARG A 549 -13.04 20.17 19.87
C ARG A 549 -11.93 19.44 19.14
N LYS A 550 -11.63 18.20 19.54
CA LYS A 550 -10.72 17.32 18.81
C LYS A 550 -11.54 16.26 18.08
N GLN A 551 -11.05 15.80 16.94
CA GLN A 551 -11.61 14.63 16.27
C GLN A 551 -10.92 13.37 16.81
N GLU A 552 -11.58 12.23 16.67
CA GLU A 552 -11.02 10.90 16.96
C GLU A 552 -11.45 9.94 15.84
N ALA A 553 -10.50 9.17 15.30
CA ALA A 553 -10.80 8.13 14.33
C ALA A 553 -11.25 6.85 15.05
N ARG A 554 -12.37 6.27 14.59
CA ARG A 554 -12.98 5.08 15.18
C ARG A 554 -13.31 4.03 14.11
N VAL A 555 -13.28 2.78 14.54
CA VAL A 555 -13.80 1.61 13.80
C VAL A 555 -15.08 1.11 14.47
N ALA A 556 -16.01 0.59 13.67
CA ALA A 556 -17.17 -0.14 14.17
C ALA A 556 -17.36 -1.46 13.41
N GLY A 557 -17.88 -2.48 14.09
CA GLY A 557 -18.23 -3.75 13.46
C GLY A 557 -18.49 -4.92 14.42
N GLN A 558 -18.61 -6.11 13.84
CA GLN A 558 -18.86 -7.35 14.58
C GLN A 558 -17.56 -7.91 15.18
N LEU A 559 -17.60 -8.34 16.44
CA LEU A 559 -16.47 -9.02 17.09
C LEU A 559 -16.54 -10.55 16.93
N TYR A 560 -15.36 -11.16 16.85
CA TYR A 560 -15.16 -12.61 16.79
C TYR A 560 -14.03 -13.08 17.71
N GLU A 561 -14.11 -14.33 18.13
CA GLU A 561 -13.04 -15.09 18.78
C GLU A 561 -12.74 -16.36 17.97
N LEU A 562 -11.64 -17.06 18.27
CA LEU A 562 -11.36 -18.39 17.72
C LEU A 562 -11.74 -19.50 18.70
N VAL A 563 -12.68 -20.35 18.27
CA VAL A 563 -13.08 -21.58 18.96
C VAL A 563 -12.59 -22.79 18.18
N ASP A 564 -12.53 -23.94 18.84
CA ASP A 564 -12.03 -25.18 18.24
C ASP A 564 -13.03 -25.69 17.18
N GLU A 565 -12.56 -26.42 16.16
CA GLU A 565 -13.42 -26.86 15.05
C GLU A 565 -14.58 -27.76 15.52
N ASP A 566 -14.38 -28.53 16.60
CA ASP A 566 -15.39 -29.39 17.23
C ASP A 566 -16.20 -28.69 18.35
N TRP A 567 -15.95 -27.42 18.64
CA TRP A 567 -16.69 -26.65 19.64
C TRP A 567 -18.17 -26.45 19.24
N VAL A 568 -19.08 -26.53 20.20
CA VAL A 568 -20.53 -26.40 20.01
C VAL A 568 -21.03 -25.17 20.76
N ASP A 569 -21.79 -24.32 20.07
CA ASP A 569 -22.39 -23.12 20.67
C ASP A 569 -23.51 -23.52 21.66
N PRO A 570 -23.41 -23.18 22.96
CA PRO A 570 -24.44 -23.48 23.95
C PRO A 570 -25.70 -22.59 23.82
N GLU A 571 -25.60 -21.44 23.13
CA GLU A 571 -26.74 -20.64 22.69
C GLU A 571 -26.82 -20.69 21.15
N PRO A 572 -27.16 -21.87 20.54
CA PRO A 572 -27.04 -22.09 19.10
C PRO A 572 -27.99 -21.18 18.30
N ARG A 573 -27.48 -20.03 17.88
CA ARG A 573 -28.22 -19.02 17.13
C ARG A 573 -28.46 -19.50 15.69
N PRO A 574 -29.66 -19.30 15.11
CA PRO A 574 -29.87 -19.56 13.69
C PRO A 574 -28.89 -18.71 12.86
N PHE A 575 -28.31 -19.30 11.82
CA PHE A 575 -27.32 -18.63 10.99
C PHE A 575 -27.95 -17.50 10.17
N VAL A 576 -28.06 -16.32 10.77
CA VAL A 576 -28.43 -15.09 10.08
C VAL A 576 -27.27 -14.75 9.13
N GLN A 577 -27.43 -15.10 7.85
CA GLN A 577 -26.73 -14.39 6.78
C GLN A 577 -26.97 -12.90 7.02
N GLN A 578 -25.92 -12.14 7.30
CA GLN A 578 -26.04 -10.78 7.84
C GLN A 578 -26.84 -9.89 6.89
N GLY A 579 -28.13 -9.72 7.20
CA GLY A 579 -29.04 -8.88 6.43
C GLY A 579 -28.53 -7.45 6.39
N SER A 580 -28.73 -6.78 5.26
CA SER A 580 -28.21 -5.44 5.00
C SER A 580 -28.88 -4.37 5.89
N HIS A 581 -28.40 -4.23 7.12
CA HIS A 581 -28.80 -3.15 8.04
C HIS A 581 -28.29 -1.79 7.53
N GLY A 582 -29.16 -1.07 6.83
CA GLY A 582 -28.99 0.34 6.47
C GLY A 582 -28.45 0.59 5.05
N LEU A 583 -29.26 1.29 4.24
CA LEU A 583 -29.04 1.62 2.82
C LEU A 583 -27.94 2.67 2.55
N SER A 584 -26.79 2.56 3.22
CA SER A 584 -25.67 3.49 3.02
C SER A 584 -24.28 2.92 3.33
N ALA A 585 -24.18 1.73 3.94
CA ALA A 585 -22.88 1.06 4.08
C ALA A 585 -22.37 0.56 2.70
N PRO A 586 -21.06 0.60 2.42
CA PRO A 586 -20.51 -0.05 1.24
C PRO A 586 -20.69 -1.58 1.32
N PRO A 587 -20.71 -2.30 0.17
CA PRO A 587 -20.89 -3.75 0.17
C PRO A 587 -19.82 -4.48 1.01
N ARG A 588 -20.28 -5.48 1.75
CA ARG A 588 -19.49 -6.39 2.62
C ARG A 588 -18.95 -7.58 1.80
N PRO A 589 -17.80 -8.18 2.17
CA PRO A 589 -17.43 -9.50 1.67
C PRO A 589 -18.47 -10.55 2.10
N LYS A 590 -18.70 -11.55 1.25
CA LYS A 590 -19.78 -12.55 1.45
C LYS A 590 -19.47 -13.62 2.51
N ARG A 591 -18.20 -13.73 2.95
CA ARG A 591 -17.69 -14.71 3.91
C ARG A 591 -16.53 -14.07 4.70
N LEU A 592 -16.23 -14.62 5.88
CA LEU A 592 -14.97 -14.37 6.57
C LEU A 592 -13.80 -15.06 5.81
N PRO A 593 -12.55 -14.61 5.97
CA PRO A 593 -11.40 -15.43 5.59
C PRO A 593 -11.39 -16.78 6.33
N PRO A 594 -10.69 -17.80 5.82
CA PRO A 594 -10.55 -19.08 6.52
C PRO A 594 -9.86 -18.89 7.87
N ALA A 595 -10.40 -19.50 8.93
CA ALA A 595 -9.79 -19.55 10.24
C ALA A 595 -8.56 -20.49 10.28
N PRO A 596 -7.70 -20.43 11.32
CA PRO A 596 -6.53 -21.30 11.47
C PRO A 596 -6.89 -22.80 11.47
N VAL A 597 -5.95 -23.68 11.13
CA VAL A 597 -6.23 -25.13 11.04
C VAL A 597 -6.64 -25.69 12.41
N GLY A 598 -7.82 -26.31 12.48
CA GLY A 598 -8.40 -26.83 13.73
C GLY A 598 -9.31 -25.84 14.48
N TYR A 599 -9.60 -24.67 13.90
CA TYR A 599 -10.38 -23.61 14.52
C TYR A 599 -11.37 -22.96 13.56
N LYS A 600 -12.43 -22.36 14.12
CA LYS A 600 -13.45 -21.56 13.44
C LYS A 600 -13.71 -20.24 14.17
N PHE A 601 -14.18 -19.23 13.43
CA PHE A 601 -14.55 -17.94 14.01
C PHE A 601 -15.94 -17.99 14.64
N HIS A 602 -16.04 -17.62 15.93
CA HIS A 602 -17.29 -17.51 16.67
C HIS A 602 -17.66 -16.04 16.90
N ALA A 603 -18.91 -15.65 16.65
CA ALA A 603 -19.40 -14.29 16.76
C ALA A 603 -19.84 -13.96 18.19
N ILE A 604 -19.09 -13.09 18.89
CA ILE A 604 -19.26 -12.89 20.35
C ILE A 604 -20.21 -11.76 20.76
N LEU A 605 -20.69 -10.94 19.83
CA LEU A 605 -21.77 -9.97 20.11
C LEU A 605 -23.15 -10.61 19.92
N ARG A 606 -24.13 -10.19 20.72
CA ARG A 606 -25.55 -10.53 20.49
C ARG A 606 -26.08 -9.87 19.20
N PRO A 607 -27.13 -10.41 18.55
CA PRO A 607 -27.66 -9.87 17.30
C PRO A 607 -28.03 -8.38 17.39
N GLN A 608 -27.92 -7.67 16.25
CA GLN A 608 -28.21 -6.23 16.12
C GLN A 608 -27.31 -5.29 16.95
N ARG A 609 -26.17 -5.78 17.48
CA ARG A 609 -25.13 -4.97 18.11
C ARG A 609 -23.91 -4.81 17.18
N GLU A 610 -23.27 -3.65 17.21
CA GLU A 610 -21.90 -3.43 16.71
C GLU A 610 -21.04 -2.93 17.87
N MET A 611 -19.75 -3.30 17.91
CA MET A 611 -18.79 -2.71 18.84
C MET A 611 -18.09 -1.53 18.17
N VAL A 612 -17.84 -0.46 18.91
CA VAL A 612 -17.13 0.74 18.42
C VAL A 612 -15.84 0.93 19.22
N PHE A 613 -14.70 0.95 18.54
CA PHE A 613 -13.39 1.19 19.15
C PHE A 613 -12.66 2.36 18.50
N SER A 614 -11.74 2.97 19.26
CA SER A 614 -10.76 3.92 18.71
C SER A 614 -9.76 3.15 17.83
N VAL A 615 -9.27 3.76 16.74
CA VAL A 615 -8.34 3.07 15.81
C VAL A 615 -7.06 2.57 16.50
N ILE A 616 -6.66 3.19 17.60
CA ILE A 616 -5.47 2.80 18.40
C ILE A 616 -5.55 1.39 18.99
N LEU A 617 -6.71 0.71 18.95
CA LEU A 617 -6.85 -0.68 19.40
C LEU A 617 -6.67 -1.71 18.27
N LEU A 618 -6.35 -1.27 17.04
CA LEU A 618 -6.07 -2.14 15.90
C LEU A 618 -4.66 -2.74 16.01
N GLY A 619 -4.59 -4.08 16.17
CA GLY A 619 -3.32 -4.82 16.11
C GLY A 619 -2.80 -5.04 14.69
N GLY A 620 -3.55 -4.60 13.67
CA GLY A 620 -3.31 -4.90 12.25
C GLY A 620 -4.20 -6.02 11.74
N ARG A 621 -3.98 -6.46 10.51
CA ARG A 621 -4.80 -7.49 9.84
C ARG A 621 -4.64 -8.87 10.46
N TYR A 622 -5.66 -9.71 10.23
CA TYR A 622 -5.53 -11.16 10.28
C TYR A 622 -4.90 -11.67 8.99
N TYR A 623 -3.91 -12.56 9.11
CA TYR A 623 -3.23 -13.19 7.96
C TYR A 623 -3.56 -14.69 7.92
N PRO A 624 -4.57 -15.13 7.15
CA PRO A 624 -4.87 -16.56 7.05
C PRO A 624 -3.67 -17.35 6.52
N ARG A 625 -3.42 -18.53 7.09
CA ARG A 625 -2.39 -19.51 6.68
C ARG A 625 -0.94 -19.02 6.68
N ILE A 626 -0.62 -17.83 7.18
CA ILE A 626 0.77 -17.33 7.21
C ILE A 626 1.71 -18.21 8.05
N LEU A 627 1.18 -18.96 9.04
CA LEU A 627 1.96 -19.92 9.83
C LEU A 627 2.40 -21.16 9.02
N THR A 628 1.88 -21.34 7.81
CA THR A 628 2.29 -22.40 6.86
C THR A 628 3.30 -21.90 5.80
N HIS A 629 3.69 -20.62 5.84
CA HIS A 629 4.70 -20.05 4.95
C HIS A 629 6.08 -20.68 5.22
N GLN A 630 6.80 -21.07 4.16
CA GLN A 630 8.03 -21.89 4.27
C GLN A 630 9.10 -21.32 5.21
N TYR A 631 9.29 -19.99 5.21
CA TYR A 631 10.26 -19.32 6.08
C TYR A 631 9.82 -19.22 7.56
N LEU A 632 8.51 -19.23 7.83
CA LEU A 632 7.95 -19.04 9.18
C LEU A 632 7.63 -20.36 9.87
N HIS A 633 7.26 -21.40 9.11
CA HIS A 633 6.89 -22.71 9.64
C HIS A 633 7.95 -23.34 10.57
N PRO A 634 9.27 -23.31 10.26
CA PRO A 634 10.32 -23.81 11.17
C PRO A 634 10.50 -22.99 12.44
N ILE A 635 10.05 -21.73 12.46
CA ILE A 635 10.13 -20.85 13.64
C ILE A 635 8.94 -21.14 14.58
N VAL A 636 7.75 -21.39 14.01
CA VAL A 636 6.50 -21.60 14.77
C VAL A 636 6.24 -23.05 15.16
N ARG A 637 7.02 -24.01 14.65
CA ARG A 637 6.95 -25.42 15.02
C ARG A 637 8.24 -25.91 15.66
N THR A 638 8.10 -26.79 16.65
CA THR A 638 9.21 -27.61 17.16
C THR A 638 9.47 -28.79 16.22
N GLU A 639 10.58 -29.52 16.42
CA GLU A 639 10.90 -30.72 15.64
C GLU A 639 9.81 -31.80 15.73
N GLU A 640 9.12 -31.92 16.87
CA GLU A 640 7.97 -32.84 17.03
C GLU A 640 6.64 -32.22 16.55
N GLY A 641 6.69 -31.15 15.76
CA GLY A 641 5.53 -30.51 15.12
C GLY A 641 4.59 -29.75 16.07
N LYS A 642 4.97 -29.54 17.34
CA LYS A 642 4.17 -28.76 18.32
C LYS A 642 4.35 -27.27 18.05
N LEU A 643 3.42 -26.43 18.52
CA LEU A 643 3.58 -24.97 18.42
C LEU A 643 4.71 -24.49 19.35
N ASN A 644 5.64 -23.73 18.80
CA ASN A 644 6.72 -23.09 19.56
C ASN A 644 6.15 -21.92 20.38
N LEU A 645 6.11 -22.05 21.70
CA LEU A 645 5.58 -21.01 22.60
C LEU A 645 6.39 -19.70 22.57
N ASN A 646 7.68 -19.76 22.22
CA ASN A 646 8.51 -18.56 22.05
C ASN A 646 8.11 -17.78 20.79
N ALA A 647 7.47 -18.43 19.82
CA ALA A 647 6.94 -17.82 18.61
C ALA A 647 5.51 -17.25 18.77
N ASN A 648 5.08 -16.93 20.01
CA ASN A 648 3.79 -16.32 20.32
C ASN A 648 3.48 -15.06 19.47
N PHE A 649 4.50 -14.26 19.12
CA PHE A 649 4.33 -13.10 18.24
C PHE A 649 3.95 -13.48 16.80
N LEU A 650 4.44 -14.61 16.28
CA LEU A 650 4.00 -15.13 14.98
C LEU A 650 2.61 -15.77 15.09
N CYS A 651 2.40 -16.59 16.11
CA CYS A 651 1.11 -17.24 16.38
C CYS A 651 -0.05 -16.23 16.52
N ALA A 652 0.25 -15.01 17.00
CA ALA A 652 -0.70 -13.90 17.04
C ALA A 652 -1.12 -13.36 15.65
N LEU A 653 -0.40 -13.60 14.55
CA LEU A 653 -0.81 -13.17 13.19
C LEU A 653 -2.00 -13.97 12.63
N GLU A 654 -2.07 -15.26 12.98
CA GLU A 654 -3.28 -16.07 12.84
C GLU A 654 -4.18 -16.03 14.09
N GLY A 655 -3.79 -15.28 15.12
CA GLY A 655 -4.53 -15.09 16.38
C GLY A 655 -4.69 -16.35 17.23
N LEU A 656 -3.81 -17.35 17.05
CA LEU A 656 -3.69 -18.48 17.99
C LEU A 656 -3.20 -18.00 19.37
N SER A 657 -2.48 -16.87 19.39
CA SER A 657 -2.11 -16.11 20.58
C SER A 657 -2.77 -14.72 20.55
N ALA A 658 -2.90 -14.06 21.70
CA ALA A 658 -3.48 -12.71 21.81
C ALA A 658 -2.75 -11.64 20.96
N GLY A 659 -3.48 -10.60 20.54
CA GLY A 659 -2.92 -9.49 19.75
C GLY A 659 -1.82 -8.70 20.45
N THR A 660 -1.76 -8.72 21.79
CA THR A 660 -0.70 -8.10 22.60
C THR A 660 0.70 -8.59 22.26
N PHE A 661 0.84 -9.83 21.77
CA PHE A 661 2.14 -10.38 21.38
C PHE A 661 2.65 -9.85 20.03
N ASN A 662 1.76 -9.30 19.18
CA ASN A 662 2.12 -8.73 17.88
C ASN A 662 1.08 -7.73 17.39
N TYR A 663 1.36 -6.46 17.61
CA TYR A 663 0.57 -5.33 17.13
C TYR A 663 1.44 -4.27 16.44
N VAL A 664 0.80 -3.33 15.76
CA VAL A 664 1.42 -2.11 15.25
C VAL A 664 0.77 -0.93 15.95
N GLU A 665 1.56 0.00 16.45
CA GLU A 665 1.09 1.25 17.09
C GLU A 665 1.63 2.46 16.30
N PRO A 666 0.97 2.86 15.19
CA PRO A 666 1.35 4.04 14.44
C PRO A 666 1.00 5.31 15.21
N ILE A 667 2.00 6.01 15.71
CA ILE A 667 1.84 7.26 16.45
C ILE A 667 1.79 8.50 15.53
N GLU A 668 2.37 8.44 14.34
CA GLU A 668 2.51 9.60 13.46
C GLU A 668 1.45 9.63 12.34
N TYR A 669 0.64 10.68 12.30
CA TYR A 669 -0.26 10.90 11.16
C TYR A 669 0.42 11.67 10.03
N LYS A 670 0.16 11.24 8.79
CA LYS A 670 0.52 11.96 7.55
C LYS A 670 -0.73 12.10 6.69
N LYS A 671 -0.71 12.98 5.69
CA LYS A 671 -1.84 13.22 4.79
C LYS A 671 -2.17 12.00 3.93
N ASP A 672 -1.14 11.36 3.37
CA ASP A 672 -1.26 10.26 2.43
C ASP A 672 0.01 9.38 2.42
N ARG A 673 -0.06 8.25 1.70
CA ARG A 673 1.01 7.25 1.65
C ARG A 673 2.29 7.75 0.95
N GLU A 674 2.20 8.76 0.09
CA GLU A 674 3.38 9.38 -0.54
C GLU A 674 4.14 10.22 0.50
N GLU A 675 3.41 10.97 1.34
CA GLU A 675 3.98 11.69 2.48
C GLU A 675 4.54 10.74 3.55
N ILE A 676 3.88 9.60 3.85
CA ILE A 676 4.44 8.56 4.75
C ILE A 676 5.83 8.10 4.28
N VAL A 677 5.95 7.70 3.01
CA VAL A 677 7.19 7.17 2.45
C VAL A 677 8.27 8.26 2.37
N SER A 678 7.91 9.49 1.97
CA SER A 678 8.84 10.62 1.90
C SER A 678 9.36 11.03 3.29
N TYR A 679 8.47 11.09 4.29
CA TYR A 679 8.85 11.40 5.67
C TYR A 679 9.74 10.33 6.27
N ALA A 680 9.42 9.05 6.04
CA ALA A 680 10.19 7.93 6.56
C ALA A 680 11.61 7.88 5.99
N ASN A 681 11.80 8.14 4.69
CA ASN A 681 13.12 8.24 4.09
C ASN A 681 13.95 9.39 4.71
N MET A 682 13.35 10.59 4.82
CA MET A 682 13.98 11.74 5.47
C MET A 682 14.41 11.44 6.91
N LYS A 683 13.56 10.76 7.69
CA LYS A 683 13.90 10.38 9.07
C LYS A 683 14.93 9.26 9.16
N ALA A 684 14.94 8.28 8.26
CA ALA A 684 16.00 7.28 8.22
C ALA A 684 17.38 7.93 8.02
N ILE A 685 17.47 8.87 7.07
CA ILE A 685 18.67 9.68 6.82
C ILE A 685 19.12 10.47 8.06
N GLU A 686 18.18 11.13 8.76
CA GLU A 686 18.49 11.86 10.00
C GLU A 686 18.99 10.92 11.12
N ASN A 687 18.32 9.77 11.34
CA ASN A 687 18.65 8.86 12.44
C ASN A 687 19.99 8.18 12.26
N VAL A 688 20.28 7.64 11.07
CA VAL A 688 21.57 6.95 10.81
C VAL A 688 22.75 7.91 10.93
N ARG A 689 22.57 9.19 10.53
CA ARG A 689 23.56 10.24 10.77
C ARG A 689 23.73 10.52 12.27
N ALA A 690 22.63 10.79 12.98
CA ALA A 690 22.69 11.13 14.41
C ALA A 690 23.29 9.99 15.26
N TYR A 691 22.99 8.73 14.93
CA TYR A 691 23.60 7.56 15.55
C TYR A 691 25.12 7.52 15.33
N LYS A 692 25.58 7.69 14.08
CA LYS A 692 27.02 7.71 13.75
C LYS A 692 27.74 8.87 14.46
N GLU A 693 27.17 10.06 14.45
CA GLU A 693 27.71 11.21 15.20
C GLU A 693 27.79 10.95 16.71
N SER A 694 26.78 10.29 17.29
CA SER A 694 26.76 9.99 18.73
C SER A 694 27.76 8.91 19.14
N ARG A 695 27.95 7.86 18.32
CA ARG A 695 28.93 6.79 18.57
C ARG A 695 30.36 7.29 18.42
N LEU A 696 30.67 8.08 17.38
CA LEU A 696 32.01 8.68 17.19
C LEU A 696 32.40 9.60 18.36
N ARG A 697 31.45 10.33 18.96
CA ARG A 697 31.71 11.11 20.19
C ARG A 697 31.96 10.21 21.40
N HIS A 698 31.24 9.10 21.53
CA HIS A 698 31.45 8.17 22.64
C HIS A 698 32.83 7.51 22.54
N GLU A 699 33.24 7.08 21.35
CA GLU A 699 34.57 6.51 21.08
C GLU A 699 35.70 7.53 21.32
N ALA A 700 35.53 8.78 20.89
CA ALA A 700 36.50 9.85 21.16
C ALA A 700 36.64 10.15 22.66
N ASN A 701 35.53 10.19 23.40
CA ASN A 701 35.57 10.36 24.86
C ASN A 701 36.27 9.17 25.54
N THR A 702 35.88 7.93 25.22
CA THR A 702 36.49 6.74 25.82
C THR A 702 37.97 6.60 25.48
N ALA A 703 38.41 7.02 24.29
CA ALA A 703 39.84 7.10 23.95
C ALA A 703 40.59 8.06 24.88
N MET A 704 40.07 9.28 25.08
CA MET A 704 40.64 10.24 26.03
C MET A 704 40.64 9.71 27.47
N ASP A 705 39.57 9.04 27.90
CA ASP A 705 39.48 8.43 29.24
C ASP A 705 40.57 7.34 29.42
N THR A 706 40.89 6.57 28.38
CA THR A 706 42.01 5.60 28.43
C THR A 706 43.40 6.24 28.34
N GLU A 707 43.58 7.32 27.56
CA GLU A 707 44.87 8.03 27.49
C GLU A 707 45.22 8.64 28.86
N VAL A 708 44.27 9.29 29.52
CA VAL A 708 44.44 9.82 30.89
C VAL A 708 44.75 8.72 31.89
N ALA A 709 44.04 7.58 31.84
CA ALA A 709 44.32 6.45 32.72
C ALA A 709 45.71 5.84 32.51
N SER A 710 46.22 5.81 31.27
CA SER A 710 47.58 5.32 31.00
C SER A 710 48.68 6.29 31.43
N ASP A 711 48.43 7.61 31.37
CA ASP A 711 49.38 8.60 31.89
C ASP A 711 49.45 8.54 33.43
N GLU A 712 48.32 8.36 34.14
CA GLU A 712 48.29 8.19 35.60
C GLU A 712 48.99 6.88 36.05
N GLU A 713 48.83 5.77 35.34
CA GLU A 713 49.50 4.48 35.66
C GLU A 713 51.02 4.52 35.38
N VAL A 714 51.48 5.36 34.44
CA VAL A 714 52.91 5.60 34.19
C VAL A 714 53.55 6.48 35.27
N ASP A 715 52.84 7.50 35.77
CA ASP A 715 53.35 8.34 36.86
C ASP A 715 53.40 7.57 38.21
N GLU A 716 52.47 6.64 38.50
CA GLU A 716 52.60 5.75 39.67
C GLU A 716 53.81 4.81 39.53
N LEU A 717 54.04 4.21 38.35
CA LEU A 717 55.21 3.34 38.11
C LEU A 717 56.55 4.10 38.11
N ALA A 718 56.54 5.42 37.90
CA ALA A 718 57.73 6.27 38.02
C ALA A 718 58.09 6.59 39.49
N MET A 719 57.19 6.38 40.44
CA MET A 719 57.42 6.65 41.87
C MET A 719 58.02 5.48 42.66
N ASP A 720 58.05 4.27 42.11
CA ASP A 720 58.56 3.05 42.76
C ASP A 720 60.05 2.75 42.42
N ILE A 721 60.79 3.72 41.86
CA ILE A 721 62.22 3.61 41.49
C ILE A 721 63.05 4.82 41.97
N ASP A 722 63.20 4.98 43.30
CA ASP A 722 64.24 5.80 43.96
C ASP A 722 64.55 5.27 45.38
#